data_AF-A0A2U1CVB0-F1
#
_entry.id   AF-A0A2U1CVB0-F1
#
_cell.length_a   1.000
_cell.length_b   1.000
_cell.length_c   1.000
_cell.angle_alpha   90.00
_cell.angle_beta   90.00
_cell.angle_gamma   90.00
#
_symmetry.space_group_name_H-M   'P 1'
#
loop_
_entity.id
_entity.type
_entity.pdbx_description
1 polymer ?
#
loop_
_entity_poly.entity_id
_entity_poly.type
_entity_poly.pdbx_seq_one_letter_code
_entity_poly.pdbx_strand_id
1 'polypeptide(L)'
;MYKKTLLSLAVASSVGLTGCLDDSSVGGNANPDYKIENENFSGKTWPLFNPATSEVPLPNDFIFDSEAGDGTFAVADTQPPVTTALNSLSGASTVAPAVIQFNGQIDADTVVLGETIFVVAVNYASGDPVQALSLGAPPSDGTALTDTEIRPDVENLDGQSAIRLLPLKPLDPRQRYVVGITKGVKDVNGEPIVASPSYSSLTNPDEALVSDALAPIRGLINGFWEPKLAETTGTNPNDFAMTYSFTTSNDEKVLEYIAEPGIWFADQLETFVGVSTSRQVTGAARFLGGDELTVDGGWDINGDGSVTAADFDVNEDGNLTAVDFDFDGNGELGYADINLAIQGDQQKGIPGAFPSFPSAGLKASLSPIFDNPPNGDPKGCAGLTNVAAMKCAGNALASQFEGLLPDISDGGISFDSAKEVGKVSLAASTVLQKLTANQDTPMPSGVVAAQGSIELPYYLGTSKSKVQSVNWEADAGLAAGLNAAFEPLGLSIPQADPSVSKAVNYIFPFPKERQVVDAPVLALYPDTGTIKGVVMYQHGITTDRSAALTFGTALAGYGYAVIAIDQPLHGVTPFSTDDQEATAVQLLVSGGVAKEAAQQLAPAVVAGDQQTVATAIEANTDQNQTEANATAAALISTVSRAGSTVPGLANSGNERHFNLFANAQGQIQSMTFDTSNAVGAGESGSLYINLNNFLAARDNNRQSALDQMTLRASLEGLELPAAGMGSTLETLDTDFASDGTPPEHSVFFAGHSLGTITGTPYISSVNQNSLNIAADASGNPTGSALPIASVNNDIAAASMLTPGGGVVRLLENSPTFAPQILLGLQQNGIEQGSASFETFMNVFQHAIDSADPVNFTDNSGLRTTTQLLSMVEGDSVIPNAADADVWGDGNGPLNRTVPADESAAPVPVTVNSFPAPLAGSLPLTQAFGTGITDGQNSPLFSTYSSGSHSTPVSASPASVFVQMVLETDATFNPQN
;
A
#
# COMPACT_ATOMS: atom_id res chain seq x y z
N MET A 1 15.30 16.48 7.00
CA MET A 1 15.18 16.92 5.59
C MET A 1 16.52 16.90 4.94
N TYR A 2 16.51 16.67 3.64
CA TYR A 2 17.70 16.66 2.81
C TYR A 2 18.17 18.10 2.58
N LYS A 3 19.32 18.48 3.16
CA LYS A 3 20.01 19.72 2.79
C LYS A 3 20.79 19.48 1.50
N LYS A 4 20.89 20.51 0.64
CA LYS A 4 21.61 20.49 -0.64
C LYS A 4 23.05 20.02 -0.46
N THR A 5 23.35 18.76 -0.75
CA THR A 5 24.71 18.18 -0.67
C THR A 5 24.89 17.07 -1.71
N LEU A 6 26.15 16.83 -2.11
CA LEU A 6 26.77 15.87 -3.07
C LEU A 6 25.94 15.25 -4.22
N LEU A 7 24.69 14.81 -4.01
CA LEU A 7 23.71 14.51 -5.06
C LEU A 7 23.08 15.76 -5.69
N SER A 8 23.35 16.95 -5.16
CA SER A 8 22.89 18.24 -5.68
C SER A 8 23.58 18.61 -7.00
N LEU A 9 23.52 17.73 -7.98
CA LEU A 9 23.87 18.00 -9.35
C LEU A 9 22.67 18.61 -10.05
N ALA A 10 22.93 19.75 -10.68
CA ALA A 10 22.10 20.41 -11.67
C ALA A 10 21.91 19.57 -12.96
N VAL A 11 21.76 18.26 -12.83
CA VAL A 11 21.17 17.40 -13.85
C VAL A 11 19.65 17.26 -13.57
N ALA A 12 19.18 17.41 -12.33
CA ALA A 12 17.85 16.91 -11.91
C ALA A 12 16.61 17.81 -12.13
N SER A 13 16.69 19.10 -12.47
CA SER A 13 15.45 19.92 -12.66
C SER A 13 14.92 20.01 -14.10
N SER A 14 15.50 19.27 -15.06
CA SER A 14 15.04 19.25 -16.47
C SER A 14 15.14 17.88 -17.17
N VAL A 15 15.23 16.81 -16.40
CA VAL A 15 15.34 15.41 -16.87
C VAL A 15 14.04 15.01 -17.57
N GLY A 16 13.98 15.14 -18.90
CA GLY A 16 12.95 14.48 -19.69
C GLY A 16 13.34 13.03 -19.89
N LEU A 17 12.56 12.08 -19.37
CA LEU A 17 12.77 10.65 -19.59
C LEU A 17 12.59 10.31 -21.08
N THR A 18 13.64 10.46 -21.89
CA THR A 18 13.56 10.23 -23.35
C THR A 18 13.77 8.76 -23.73
N GLY A 19 14.37 7.94 -22.85
CA GLY A 19 14.66 6.53 -23.14
C GLY A 19 13.64 5.51 -22.60
N CYS A 20 12.84 5.86 -21.58
CA CYS A 20 11.85 4.95 -20.98
C CYS A 20 10.41 5.23 -21.43
N LEU A 21 10.19 6.38 -22.06
CA LEU A 21 8.88 7.00 -22.11
C LEU A 21 8.56 7.61 -23.49
N ASP A 22 9.53 7.87 -24.37
CA ASP A 22 9.23 8.33 -25.72
C ASP A 22 8.63 7.20 -26.57
N ASP A 23 7.41 7.44 -27.04
CA ASP A 23 6.79 6.64 -28.08
C ASP A 23 7.64 6.75 -29.36
N SER A 24 7.95 5.61 -29.96
CA SER A 24 8.76 5.47 -31.18
C SER A 24 8.19 6.20 -32.43
N SER A 25 7.13 7.00 -32.27
CA SER A 25 6.40 7.69 -33.32
C SER A 25 6.70 9.20 -33.45
N VAL A 26 7.45 9.83 -32.54
CA VAL A 26 7.80 11.25 -32.67
C VAL A 26 9.08 11.41 -33.49
N GLY A 27 8.92 11.77 -34.76
CA GLY A 27 10.00 12.11 -35.68
C GLY A 27 10.85 13.28 -35.20
N GLY A 28 11.79 13.02 -34.30
CA GLY A 28 12.94 13.87 -34.06
C GLY A 28 13.76 13.94 -35.33
N ASN A 29 14.06 15.15 -35.79
CA ASN A 29 14.83 15.46 -37.01
C ASN A 29 15.84 14.36 -37.34
N ALA A 30 15.72 13.78 -38.54
CA ALA A 30 16.78 13.00 -39.16
C ALA A 30 18.06 13.84 -39.16
N ASN A 31 18.89 13.64 -38.15
CA ASN A 31 20.21 14.25 -38.09
C ASN A 31 21.00 13.66 -39.26
N PRO A 32 21.89 14.43 -39.92
CA PRO A 32 22.64 13.93 -41.07
C PRO A 32 23.40 12.65 -40.70
N ASP A 33 23.35 11.65 -41.56
CA ASP A 33 24.08 10.38 -41.46
C ASP A 33 25.59 10.65 -41.52
N TYR A 34 26.18 11.08 -40.40
CA TYR A 34 27.61 11.12 -40.22
C TYR A 34 28.07 9.73 -39.81
N LYS A 35 28.52 8.96 -40.81
CA LYS A 35 29.22 7.69 -40.61
C LYS A 35 30.60 7.92 -39.99
N ILE A 36 30.64 8.23 -38.70
CA ILE A 36 31.82 7.97 -37.88
C ILE A 36 31.59 6.56 -37.31
N GLU A 37 32.03 5.55 -38.05
CA GLU A 37 32.09 4.18 -37.52
C GLU A 37 33.17 4.18 -36.42
N ASN A 38 32.73 4.17 -35.17
CA ASN A 38 33.60 3.88 -34.04
C ASN A 38 33.64 2.35 -33.86
N GLU A 39 34.78 1.72 -34.15
CA GLU A 39 34.97 0.27 -34.04
C GLU A 39 34.66 -0.27 -32.64
N ASN A 40 34.69 0.57 -31.60
CA ASN A 40 34.36 0.18 -30.23
C ASN A 40 32.85 0.02 -29.96
N PHE A 41 31.99 0.60 -30.81
CA PHE A 41 30.53 0.60 -30.62
C PHE A 41 29.75 0.13 -31.85
N SER A 42 30.35 0.16 -33.04
CA SER A 42 29.66 -0.28 -34.25
C SER A 42 29.33 -1.77 -34.18
N GLY A 43 28.03 -2.11 -34.23
CA GLY A 43 27.54 -3.49 -34.16
C GLY A 43 27.62 -4.14 -32.77
N LYS A 44 27.85 -3.36 -31.70
CA LYS A 44 27.92 -3.88 -30.33
C LYS A 44 26.62 -3.66 -29.56
N THR A 45 26.37 -4.53 -28.59
CA THR A 45 25.24 -4.45 -27.65
C THR A 45 25.72 -3.91 -26.30
N TRP A 46 24.95 -3.01 -25.69
CA TRP A 46 25.21 -2.42 -24.38
C TRP A 46 23.91 -2.07 -23.63
N PRO A 47 23.94 -2.04 -22.28
CA PRO A 47 22.84 -1.50 -21.49
C PRO A 47 22.75 0.02 -21.67
N LEU A 48 21.53 0.54 -21.74
CA LEU A 48 21.26 1.96 -21.90
C LEU A 48 21.58 2.72 -20.60
N PHE A 49 22.55 3.63 -20.69
CA PHE A 49 22.97 4.48 -19.59
C PHE A 49 23.60 5.76 -20.15
N ASN A 50 22.89 6.87 -20.02
CA ASN A 50 23.32 8.21 -20.39
C ASN A 50 22.60 9.27 -19.53
N PRO A 51 23.19 9.65 -18.38
CA PRO A 51 22.62 10.65 -17.49
C PRO A 51 22.44 12.04 -18.14
N ALA A 52 23.25 12.36 -19.16
CA ALA A 52 23.16 13.65 -19.85
C ALA A 52 21.90 13.80 -20.71
N THR A 53 21.28 12.69 -21.13
CA THR A 53 20.01 12.65 -21.88
C THR A 53 18.91 11.97 -21.07
N SER A 54 19.13 11.74 -19.77
CA SER A 54 18.13 11.14 -18.87
C SER A 54 17.72 9.71 -19.28
N GLU A 55 18.60 9.01 -19.97
CA GLU A 55 18.43 7.61 -20.35
C GLU A 55 19.14 6.76 -19.29
N VAL A 56 18.48 6.55 -18.15
CA VAL A 56 19.01 5.73 -17.05
C VAL A 56 17.95 4.69 -16.66
N PRO A 57 18.35 3.52 -16.11
CA PRO A 57 17.38 2.55 -15.60
C PRO A 57 16.45 3.20 -14.58
N LEU A 58 15.16 2.87 -14.61
CA LEU A 58 14.21 3.24 -13.56
C LEU A 58 13.93 2.02 -12.68
N PRO A 59 13.98 2.17 -11.34
CA PRO A 59 14.32 3.37 -10.56
C PRO A 59 15.84 3.69 -10.54
N ASN A 60 16.20 4.94 -10.18
CA ASN A 60 17.60 5.39 -10.03
C ASN A 60 17.75 6.42 -8.91
N ASP A 61 18.87 6.42 -8.18
CA ASP A 61 19.15 7.45 -7.16
C ASP A 61 19.39 8.85 -7.75
N PHE A 62 19.70 8.98 -9.05
CA PHE A 62 19.91 10.28 -9.68
C PHE A 62 18.68 11.17 -9.77
N ILE A 63 17.48 10.60 -9.64
CA ILE A 63 16.23 11.34 -9.78
C ILE A 63 15.69 11.84 -8.44
N PHE A 64 16.37 11.67 -7.31
CA PHE A 64 15.96 12.30 -6.04
C PHE A 64 15.96 13.83 -6.12
N ASP A 65 14.89 14.45 -5.63
CA ASP A 65 14.70 15.90 -5.60
C ASP A 65 15.55 16.53 -4.49
N SER A 66 16.66 17.11 -4.91
CA SER A 66 17.55 17.87 -4.02
C SER A 66 17.12 19.33 -3.80
N GLU A 67 16.15 19.84 -4.56
CA GLU A 67 15.61 21.20 -4.42
C GLU A 67 14.47 21.25 -3.40
N ALA A 68 13.48 20.35 -3.51
CA ALA A 68 12.41 20.23 -2.54
C ALA A 68 12.92 19.65 -1.22
N GLY A 69 13.79 18.63 -1.28
CA GLY A 69 14.40 18.02 -0.09
C GLY A 69 13.40 17.30 0.83
N ASP A 70 12.27 16.87 0.27
CA ASP A 70 11.16 16.15 0.91
C ASP A 70 11.21 14.63 0.67
N GLY A 71 12.30 14.17 0.04
CA GLY A 71 12.57 12.78 -0.28
C GLY A 71 11.94 12.28 -1.58
N THR A 72 11.18 13.10 -2.31
CA THR A 72 10.59 12.67 -3.57
C THR A 72 11.60 12.59 -4.70
N PHE A 73 11.19 12.03 -5.83
CA PHE A 73 11.89 12.22 -7.10
C PHE A 73 11.52 13.55 -7.78
N ALA A 74 12.38 14.00 -8.69
CA ALA A 74 12.15 15.13 -9.59
C ALA A 74 12.59 14.78 -11.02
N VAL A 75 11.62 14.79 -11.94
CA VAL A 75 11.78 14.70 -13.39
C VAL A 75 10.90 15.74 -14.07
N ALA A 76 11.18 16.05 -15.34
CA ALA A 76 10.32 16.90 -16.13
C ALA A 76 8.94 16.25 -16.30
N ASP A 77 7.88 16.96 -15.94
CA ASP A 77 6.51 16.44 -16.05
C ASP A 77 5.98 16.55 -17.49
N THR A 78 6.46 15.66 -18.36
CA THR A 78 6.15 15.67 -19.79
C THR A 78 5.18 14.55 -20.22
N GLN A 79 4.97 13.55 -19.37
CA GLN A 79 4.15 12.38 -19.68
C GLN A 79 3.24 11.96 -18.50
N PRO A 80 2.27 12.81 -18.14
CA PRO A 80 1.25 12.44 -17.16
C PRO A 80 0.45 11.22 -17.65
N PRO A 81 0.04 10.31 -16.74
CA PRO A 81 0.19 10.40 -15.28
C PRO A 81 1.54 9.94 -14.72
N VAL A 82 2.41 9.35 -15.54
CA VAL A 82 3.64 8.68 -15.09
C VAL A 82 4.60 9.65 -14.41
N THR A 83 4.98 10.72 -15.12
CA THR A 83 5.96 11.69 -14.57
C THR A 83 5.39 12.49 -13.41
N THR A 84 4.08 12.81 -13.43
CA THR A 84 3.39 13.46 -12.31
C THR A 84 3.42 12.60 -11.05
N ALA A 85 3.13 11.30 -11.19
CA ALA A 85 3.17 10.37 -10.07
C ALA A 85 4.58 10.23 -9.54
N LEU A 86 5.56 9.98 -10.42
CA LEU A 86 6.97 9.79 -10.06
C LEU A 86 7.49 10.94 -9.18
N ASN A 87 7.14 12.18 -9.52
CA ASN A 87 7.52 13.39 -8.77
C ASN A 87 6.93 13.49 -7.34
N SER A 88 6.06 12.56 -6.95
CA SER A 88 5.45 12.51 -5.62
C SER A 88 5.81 11.24 -4.83
N LEU A 89 6.72 10.41 -5.35
CA LEU A 89 7.15 9.14 -4.73
C LEU A 89 8.51 9.29 -4.06
N SER A 90 8.69 8.71 -2.88
CA SER A 90 9.79 9.00 -1.94
C SER A 90 10.98 8.03 -1.96
N GLY A 91 11.17 7.31 -3.07
CA GLY A 91 12.16 6.24 -3.23
C GLY A 91 11.74 5.30 -4.33
N ALA A 92 12.35 4.14 -4.46
CA ALA A 92 11.96 3.09 -5.40
C ALA A 92 10.86 2.19 -4.81
N SER A 93 10.11 1.54 -5.70
CA SER A 93 9.23 0.45 -5.30
C SER A 93 10.01 -0.69 -4.67
N THR A 94 9.43 -1.31 -3.63
CA THR A 94 9.92 -2.53 -3.00
C THR A 94 9.54 -3.79 -3.78
N VAL A 95 8.60 -3.69 -4.73
CA VAL A 95 7.99 -4.87 -5.40
C VAL A 95 8.02 -4.80 -6.92
N ALA A 96 8.05 -3.60 -7.51
CA ALA A 96 8.16 -3.43 -8.95
C ALA A 96 9.58 -3.77 -9.42
N PRO A 97 9.74 -4.44 -10.57
CA PRO A 97 11.06 -4.76 -11.08
C PRO A 97 11.84 -3.52 -11.49
N ALA A 98 13.14 -3.52 -11.22
CA ALA A 98 14.04 -2.59 -11.87
C ALA A 98 14.30 -3.06 -13.31
N VAL A 99 14.17 -2.15 -14.29
CA VAL A 99 14.25 -2.50 -15.71
C VAL A 99 15.48 -1.86 -16.35
N ILE A 100 16.34 -2.69 -16.94
CA ILE A 100 17.53 -2.28 -17.67
C ILE A 100 17.33 -2.58 -19.15
N GLN A 101 17.16 -1.56 -19.96
CA GLN A 101 17.01 -1.70 -21.41
C GLN A 101 18.38 -1.78 -22.11
N PHE A 102 18.41 -2.38 -23.31
CA PHE A 102 19.58 -2.52 -24.15
C PHE A 102 19.34 -1.93 -25.54
N ASN A 103 20.42 -1.53 -26.23
CA ASN A 103 20.35 -1.10 -27.63
C ASN A 103 20.26 -2.28 -28.64
N GLY A 104 20.15 -3.51 -28.15
CA GLY A 104 20.26 -4.75 -28.91
C GLY A 104 19.66 -5.95 -28.16
N GLN A 105 19.73 -7.13 -28.78
CA GLN A 105 19.27 -8.38 -28.17
C GLN A 105 20.39 -9.10 -27.42
N ILE A 106 20.07 -9.64 -26.24
CA ILE A 106 20.99 -10.42 -25.40
C ILE A 106 20.59 -11.88 -25.28
N ASP A 107 21.58 -12.74 -25.02
CA ASP A 107 21.37 -14.16 -24.74
C ASP A 107 20.97 -14.35 -23.27
N ALA A 108 19.73 -14.75 -23.03
CA ALA A 108 19.16 -14.95 -21.70
C ALA A 108 19.93 -15.98 -20.86
N ASP A 109 20.53 -16.99 -21.49
CA ASP A 109 21.31 -18.03 -20.79
C ASP A 109 22.60 -17.46 -20.15
N THR A 110 22.99 -16.24 -20.53
CA THR A 110 24.20 -15.56 -20.01
C THR A 110 23.87 -14.51 -18.94
N VAL A 111 22.59 -14.35 -18.60
CA VAL A 111 22.11 -13.43 -17.56
C VAL A 111 21.89 -14.23 -16.27
N VAL A 112 22.91 -14.26 -15.42
CA VAL A 112 22.96 -15.15 -14.24
C VAL A 112 23.30 -14.34 -13.00
N LEU A 113 22.41 -14.38 -12.00
CA LEU A 113 22.62 -13.72 -10.72
C LEU A 113 23.84 -14.32 -10.00
N GLY A 114 24.69 -13.45 -9.45
CA GLY A 114 25.93 -13.84 -8.76
C GLY A 114 27.11 -14.18 -9.69
N GLU A 115 26.90 -14.20 -11.01
CA GLU A 115 27.96 -14.42 -12.00
C GLU A 115 28.11 -13.23 -12.96
N THR A 116 27.04 -12.87 -13.67
CA THR A 116 27.05 -11.77 -14.65
C THR A 116 26.20 -10.58 -14.23
N ILE A 117 25.25 -10.80 -13.31
CA ILE A 117 24.38 -9.80 -12.70
C ILE A 117 24.58 -9.84 -11.18
N PHE A 118 24.71 -8.67 -10.55
CA PHE A 118 24.87 -8.53 -9.12
C PHE A 118 23.93 -7.48 -8.57
N VAL A 119 23.32 -7.76 -7.41
CA VAL A 119 22.53 -6.78 -6.65
C VAL A 119 22.99 -6.87 -5.20
N VAL A 120 23.47 -5.75 -4.65
CA VAL A 120 24.04 -5.68 -3.30
C VAL A 120 23.27 -4.66 -2.48
N ALA A 121 22.65 -5.10 -1.38
CA ALA A 121 22.04 -4.23 -0.38
C ALA A 121 23.13 -3.61 0.50
N VAL A 122 23.05 -2.31 0.78
CA VAL A 122 23.98 -1.60 1.67
C VAL A 122 23.26 -0.77 2.73
N ASN A 123 23.70 -0.91 3.98
CA ASN A 123 23.16 -0.19 5.13
C ASN A 123 23.98 1.04 5.44
N TYR A 124 23.34 2.03 6.07
CA TYR A 124 24.03 3.18 6.66
C TYR A 124 23.70 3.24 8.15
N ALA A 125 24.71 3.49 8.98
CA ALA A 125 24.56 3.45 10.44
C ALA A 125 23.57 4.52 10.96
N SER A 126 23.35 5.60 10.20
CA SER A 126 22.34 6.63 10.49
C SER A 126 20.90 6.17 10.32
N GLY A 127 20.66 5.03 9.65
CA GLY A 127 19.31 4.59 9.24
C GLY A 127 18.71 5.37 8.07
N ASP A 128 19.45 6.30 7.45
CA ASP A 128 18.99 7.10 6.32
C ASP A 128 19.99 7.06 5.14
N PRO A 129 19.76 6.22 4.12
CA PRO A 129 20.71 6.04 3.01
C PRO A 129 20.86 7.26 2.09
N VAL A 130 19.84 8.12 2.01
CA VAL A 130 19.85 9.30 1.13
C VAL A 130 20.64 10.43 1.81
N GLN A 131 20.40 10.68 3.10
CA GLN A 131 21.18 11.66 3.87
C GLN A 131 22.62 11.19 4.04
N ALA A 132 22.85 9.91 4.37
CA ALA A 132 24.19 9.37 4.59
C ALA A 132 25.09 9.47 3.35
N LEU A 133 24.55 9.21 2.15
CA LEU A 133 25.32 9.40 0.91
C LEU A 133 25.71 10.85 0.69
N SER A 134 24.78 11.76 0.98
CA SER A 134 25.00 13.20 0.83
C SER A 134 26.05 13.73 1.82
N LEU A 135 26.23 13.05 2.96
CA LEU A 135 27.30 13.31 3.93
C LEU A 135 28.67 12.75 3.50
N GLY A 136 28.69 11.78 2.59
CA GLY A 136 29.87 10.95 2.31
C GLY A 136 30.13 9.92 3.42
N ALA A 137 29.10 9.54 4.19
CA ALA A 137 29.25 8.54 5.24
C ALA A 137 29.49 7.14 4.61
N PRO A 138 30.44 6.34 5.14
CA PRO A 138 30.70 4.99 4.64
C PRO A 138 29.48 4.07 4.89
N PRO A 139 29.05 3.30 3.86
CA PRO A 139 28.06 2.25 4.02
C PRO A 139 28.67 1.01 4.68
N SER A 140 27.82 0.07 5.08
CA SER A 140 28.22 -1.28 5.47
C SER A 140 28.98 -2.00 4.35
N ASP A 141 29.61 -3.13 4.68
CA ASP A 141 30.28 -4.01 3.71
C ASP A 141 29.36 -4.44 2.57
N GLY A 142 28.06 -4.59 2.84
CA GLY A 142 27.02 -4.92 1.87
C GLY A 142 26.68 -6.40 1.88
N THR A 143 25.47 -6.73 1.42
CA THR A 143 24.97 -8.11 1.30
C THR A 143 24.50 -8.36 -0.12
N ALA A 144 25.12 -9.31 -0.82
CA ALA A 144 24.65 -9.72 -2.14
C ALA A 144 23.33 -10.49 -2.02
N LEU A 145 22.33 -10.08 -2.80
CA LEU A 145 21.04 -10.75 -2.86
C LEU A 145 21.18 -12.11 -3.53
N THR A 146 20.34 -13.04 -3.11
CA THR A 146 20.33 -14.43 -3.61
C THR A 146 19.16 -14.68 -4.57
N ASP A 147 19.19 -15.86 -5.21
CA ASP A 147 18.14 -16.36 -6.11
C ASP A 147 16.79 -16.61 -5.41
N THR A 148 16.76 -16.58 -4.07
CA THR A 148 15.53 -16.61 -3.27
C THR A 148 14.90 -15.24 -3.05
N GLU A 149 15.61 -14.17 -3.42
CA GLU A 149 15.22 -12.78 -3.12
C GLU A 149 14.96 -11.99 -4.39
N ILE A 150 15.74 -12.25 -5.44
CA ILE A 150 15.62 -11.56 -6.72
C ILE A 150 15.95 -12.48 -7.89
N ARG A 151 15.26 -12.32 -9.02
CA ARG A 151 15.51 -13.08 -10.26
C ARG A 151 15.69 -12.14 -11.45
N PRO A 152 16.78 -12.23 -12.23
CA PRO A 152 16.93 -11.47 -13.45
C PRO A 152 16.28 -12.21 -14.64
N ASP A 153 15.23 -11.63 -15.20
CA ASP A 153 14.56 -12.16 -16.40
C ASP A 153 14.88 -11.29 -17.62
N VAL A 154 15.08 -11.91 -18.79
CA VAL A 154 15.27 -11.20 -20.05
C VAL A 154 13.96 -11.16 -20.83
N GLU A 155 13.44 -9.97 -21.05
CA GLU A 155 12.22 -9.74 -21.84
C GLU A 155 12.51 -8.94 -23.11
N ASN A 156 11.57 -9.01 -24.06
CA ASN A 156 11.62 -8.20 -25.28
C ASN A 156 10.74 -6.96 -25.12
N LEU A 157 11.34 -5.77 -25.22
CA LEU A 157 10.65 -4.49 -25.24
C LEU A 157 11.00 -3.76 -26.54
N ASP A 158 9.99 -3.42 -27.34
CA ASP A 158 10.16 -2.70 -28.62
C ASP A 158 11.17 -3.36 -29.59
N GLY A 159 11.24 -4.70 -29.57
CA GLY A 159 12.17 -5.49 -30.39
C GLY A 159 13.57 -5.68 -29.80
N GLN A 160 13.89 -4.96 -28.72
CA GLN A 160 15.18 -5.02 -28.01
C GLN A 160 15.07 -5.81 -26.71
N SER A 161 16.21 -6.20 -26.13
CA SER A 161 16.19 -6.87 -24.83
C SER A 161 16.13 -5.87 -23.67
N ALA A 162 15.46 -6.27 -22.60
CA ALA A 162 15.54 -5.65 -21.29
C ALA A 162 15.74 -6.72 -20.21
N ILE A 163 16.55 -6.42 -19.20
CA ILE A 163 16.65 -7.22 -17.99
C ILE A 163 15.67 -6.64 -16.97
N ARG A 164 14.74 -7.47 -16.48
CA ARG A 164 13.85 -7.17 -15.35
C ARG A 164 14.42 -7.86 -14.12
N LEU A 165 14.86 -7.07 -13.14
CA LEU A 165 15.27 -7.58 -11.84
C LEU A 165 14.02 -7.73 -10.96
N LEU A 166 13.45 -8.93 -10.92
CA LEU A 166 12.17 -9.25 -10.26
C LEU A 166 12.39 -9.59 -8.78
N PRO A 167 11.89 -8.79 -7.83
CA PRO A 167 11.85 -9.19 -6.43
C PRO A 167 10.94 -10.42 -6.25
N LEU A 168 11.42 -11.43 -5.51
CA LEU A 168 10.65 -12.64 -5.18
C LEU A 168 9.95 -12.55 -3.82
N LYS A 169 10.38 -11.57 -3.03
CA LYS A 169 9.75 -11.01 -1.83
C LYS A 169 9.88 -9.48 -1.93
N PRO A 170 9.05 -8.69 -1.22
CA PRO A 170 9.32 -7.26 -1.10
C PRO A 170 10.77 -7.01 -0.68
N LEU A 171 11.44 -6.07 -1.35
CA LEU A 171 12.74 -5.57 -0.94
C LEU A 171 12.60 -4.79 0.38
N ASP A 172 13.64 -4.81 1.22
CA ASP A 172 13.64 -4.05 2.46
C ASP A 172 13.34 -2.55 2.18
N PRO A 173 12.44 -1.91 2.94
CA PRO A 173 12.12 -0.49 2.77
C PRO A 173 13.28 0.38 3.26
N ARG A 174 13.38 1.60 2.72
CA ARG A 174 14.44 2.58 3.07
C ARG A 174 15.87 2.03 2.93
N GLN A 175 16.10 1.16 1.94
CA GLN A 175 17.36 0.44 1.73
C GLN A 175 17.96 0.80 0.37
N ARG A 176 19.29 0.97 0.31
CA ARG A 176 19.99 1.16 -0.97
C ARG A 176 20.44 -0.18 -1.55
N TYR A 177 20.18 -0.36 -2.84
CA TYR A 177 20.64 -1.47 -3.65
C TYR A 177 21.59 -0.96 -4.74
N VAL A 178 22.78 -1.55 -4.83
CA VAL A 178 23.76 -1.30 -5.90
C VAL A 178 23.69 -2.47 -6.88
N VAL A 179 23.44 -2.16 -8.15
CA VAL A 179 23.28 -3.12 -9.25
C VAL A 179 24.52 -3.07 -10.14
N GLY A 180 25.04 -4.24 -10.51
CA GLY A 180 26.14 -4.41 -11.44
C GLY A 180 25.82 -5.38 -12.57
N ILE A 181 26.06 -4.97 -13.81
CA ILE A 181 25.97 -5.81 -15.01
C ILE A 181 27.35 -5.92 -15.61
N THR A 182 27.84 -7.14 -15.80
CA THR A 182 29.18 -7.39 -16.33
C THR A 182 29.18 -7.61 -17.84
N LYS A 183 30.37 -7.47 -18.44
CA LYS A 183 30.67 -7.88 -19.82
C LYS A 183 30.63 -9.41 -20.02
N GLY A 184 30.31 -10.18 -18.99
CA GLY A 184 30.06 -11.62 -19.10
C GLY A 184 28.73 -11.94 -19.79
N VAL A 185 27.75 -11.03 -19.73
CA VAL A 185 26.53 -11.10 -20.54
C VAL A 185 26.89 -11.02 -22.03
N LYS A 186 26.24 -11.82 -22.86
CA LYS A 186 26.48 -11.86 -24.31
C LYS A 186 25.27 -11.42 -25.09
N ASP A 187 25.52 -10.95 -26.30
CA ASP A 187 24.50 -10.77 -27.31
C ASP A 187 24.06 -12.12 -27.91
N VAL A 188 22.99 -12.10 -28.71
CA VAL A 188 22.49 -13.29 -29.42
C VAL A 188 23.46 -13.87 -30.46
N ASN A 189 24.56 -13.18 -30.77
CA ASN A 189 25.64 -13.65 -31.65
C ASN A 189 26.79 -14.29 -30.84
N GLY A 190 26.70 -14.31 -29.51
CA GLY A 190 27.71 -14.83 -28.59
C GLY A 190 28.86 -13.85 -28.31
N GLU A 191 28.74 -12.58 -28.69
CA GLU A 191 29.70 -11.53 -28.37
C GLU A 191 29.42 -10.92 -26.99
N PRO A 192 30.45 -10.67 -26.16
CA PRO A 192 30.31 -9.91 -24.91
C PRO A 192 29.65 -8.54 -25.14
N ILE A 193 28.74 -8.15 -24.24
CA ILE A 193 28.25 -6.76 -24.22
C ILE A 193 29.39 -5.79 -23.85
N VAL A 194 29.22 -4.53 -24.24
CA VAL A 194 30.14 -3.44 -23.88
C VAL A 194 29.46 -2.41 -22.98
N ALA A 195 30.24 -1.52 -22.37
CA ALA A 195 29.69 -0.35 -21.70
C ALA A 195 29.14 0.64 -22.73
N SER A 196 28.09 1.39 -22.37
CA SER A 196 27.60 2.47 -23.21
C SER A 196 28.70 3.52 -23.44
N PRO A 197 28.65 4.32 -24.53
CA PRO A 197 29.60 5.41 -24.73
C PRO A 197 29.66 6.39 -23.55
N SER A 198 28.50 6.72 -22.97
CA SER A 198 28.42 7.65 -21.83
C SER A 198 28.99 7.03 -20.56
N TYR A 199 28.65 5.76 -20.25
CA TYR A 199 29.20 5.06 -19.09
C TYR A 199 30.72 4.90 -19.18
N SER A 200 31.24 4.55 -20.36
CA SER A 200 32.69 4.43 -20.62
C SER A 200 33.46 5.74 -20.37
N SER A 201 32.86 6.88 -20.74
CA SER A 201 33.44 8.20 -20.49
C SER A 201 33.37 8.58 -19.01
N LEU A 202 32.29 8.18 -18.33
CA LEU A 202 32.08 8.47 -16.91
C LEU A 202 33.02 7.66 -16.02
N THR A 203 33.34 6.41 -16.35
CA THR A 203 34.26 5.56 -15.58
C THR A 203 35.72 5.93 -15.77
N ASN A 204 36.09 6.51 -16.92
CA ASN A 204 37.47 6.87 -17.20
C ASN A 204 37.88 8.20 -16.53
N PRO A 205 38.74 8.19 -15.48
CA PRO A 205 39.14 9.41 -14.79
C PRO A 205 40.00 10.34 -15.66
N ASP A 206 40.67 9.81 -16.68
CA ASP A 206 41.57 10.56 -17.57
C ASP A 206 40.82 11.26 -18.71
N GLU A 207 39.54 10.93 -18.92
CA GLU A 207 38.72 11.51 -19.98
C GLU A 207 38.04 12.80 -19.51
N ALA A 208 38.04 13.83 -20.36
CA ALA A 208 37.31 15.06 -20.07
C ALA A 208 35.80 14.79 -20.11
N LEU A 209 35.08 15.25 -19.08
CA LEU A 209 33.63 15.15 -19.06
C LEU A 209 33.02 16.07 -20.11
N VAL A 210 31.92 15.62 -20.71
CA VAL A 210 31.10 16.46 -21.61
C VAL A 210 30.45 17.64 -20.89
N SER A 211 30.33 17.55 -19.56
CA SER A 211 29.87 18.62 -18.67
C SER A 211 30.45 18.43 -17.27
N ASP A 212 30.87 19.51 -16.62
CA ASP A 212 31.31 19.49 -15.22
C ASP A 212 30.19 19.01 -14.26
N ALA A 213 28.93 19.15 -14.69
CA ALA A 213 27.77 18.61 -13.98
C ALA A 213 27.70 17.06 -13.96
N LEU A 214 28.67 16.36 -14.55
CA LEU A 214 28.77 14.90 -14.45
C LEU A 214 29.87 14.44 -13.48
N ALA A 215 30.65 15.37 -12.91
CA ALA A 215 31.79 15.01 -12.06
C ALA A 215 31.37 14.27 -10.77
N PRO A 216 30.30 14.67 -10.05
CA PRO A 216 29.79 13.88 -8.95
C PRO A 216 29.26 12.49 -9.35
N ILE A 217 28.67 12.33 -10.55
CA ILE A 217 28.26 11.00 -11.05
C ILE A 217 29.49 10.11 -11.29
N ARG A 218 30.54 10.63 -11.94
CA ARG A 218 31.82 9.92 -12.08
C ARG A 218 32.38 9.55 -10.70
N GLY A 219 32.34 10.48 -9.75
CA GLY A 219 32.77 10.25 -8.37
C GLY A 219 32.00 9.12 -7.69
N LEU A 220 30.68 9.02 -7.93
CA LEU A 220 29.84 7.95 -7.39
C LEU A 220 30.15 6.59 -8.02
N ILE A 221 30.29 6.53 -9.35
CA ILE A 221 30.63 5.29 -10.06
C ILE A 221 31.98 4.75 -9.59
N ASN A 222 33.02 5.60 -9.64
CA ASN A 222 34.40 5.19 -9.39
C ASN A 222 34.76 5.14 -7.90
N GLY A 223 34.05 5.87 -7.05
CA GLY A 223 34.31 5.97 -5.62
C GLY A 223 33.40 5.11 -4.76
N PHE A 224 32.25 4.68 -5.28
CA PHE A 224 31.27 3.90 -4.51
C PHE A 224 30.73 2.69 -5.25
N TRP A 225 30.06 2.83 -6.40
CA TRP A 225 29.33 1.72 -7.02
C TRP A 225 30.23 0.56 -7.47
N GLU A 226 31.22 0.81 -8.32
CA GLU A 226 32.13 -0.25 -8.80
C GLU A 226 33.00 -0.82 -7.67
N PRO A 227 33.64 0.01 -6.80
CA PRO A 227 34.41 -0.52 -5.67
C PRO A 227 33.58 -1.37 -4.70
N LYS A 228 32.36 -0.92 -4.34
CA LYS A 228 31.51 -1.65 -3.40
C LYS A 228 31.05 -2.98 -3.98
N LEU A 229 30.65 -3.01 -5.26
CA LEU A 229 30.30 -4.26 -5.94
C LEU A 229 31.51 -5.21 -6.01
N ALA A 230 32.68 -4.70 -6.39
CA ALA A 230 33.90 -5.50 -6.48
C ALA A 230 34.33 -6.07 -5.13
N GLU A 231 34.25 -5.27 -4.06
CA GLU A 231 34.54 -5.68 -2.68
C GLU A 231 33.60 -6.80 -2.23
N THR A 232 32.29 -6.62 -2.43
CA THR A 232 31.26 -7.56 -1.94
C THR A 232 31.24 -8.87 -2.74
N THR A 233 31.47 -8.79 -4.05
CA THR A 233 31.26 -9.93 -4.97
C THR A 233 32.56 -10.60 -5.42
N GLY A 234 33.71 -9.95 -5.23
CA GLY A 234 35.00 -10.38 -5.77
C GLY A 234 35.17 -10.13 -7.27
N THR A 235 34.22 -9.44 -7.92
CA THR A 235 34.28 -9.09 -9.35
C THR A 235 35.35 -8.03 -9.62
N ASN A 236 36.04 -8.10 -10.76
CA ASN A 236 36.97 -7.05 -11.15
C ASN A 236 36.20 -5.80 -11.60
N PRO A 237 36.48 -4.60 -11.06
CA PRO A 237 35.81 -3.36 -11.45
C PRO A 237 35.78 -3.13 -12.98
N ASN A 238 36.84 -3.54 -13.69
CA ASN A 238 36.93 -3.35 -15.14
C ASN A 238 35.99 -4.26 -15.96
N ASP A 239 35.39 -5.27 -15.32
CA ASP A 239 34.49 -6.21 -15.99
C ASP A 239 33.04 -5.69 -16.04
N PHE A 240 32.72 -4.60 -15.33
CA PHE A 240 31.39 -4.00 -15.39
C PHE A 240 31.15 -3.30 -16.75
N ALA A 241 29.97 -3.55 -17.32
CA ALA A 241 29.41 -2.83 -18.45
C ALA A 241 28.51 -1.67 -17.98
N MET A 242 27.90 -1.81 -16.80
CA MET A 242 27.12 -0.76 -16.14
C MET A 242 27.01 -1.05 -14.63
N THR A 243 27.05 0.01 -13.83
CA THR A 243 26.65 -0.03 -12.42
C THR A 243 25.74 1.16 -12.11
N TYR A 244 24.79 0.96 -11.20
CA TYR A 244 23.95 2.04 -10.67
C TYR A 244 23.37 1.66 -9.30
N SER A 245 22.73 2.61 -8.62
CA SER A 245 21.97 2.31 -7.41
C SER A 245 20.57 2.89 -7.44
N PHE A 246 19.69 2.29 -6.65
CA PHE A 246 18.38 2.83 -6.30
C PHE A 246 18.13 2.60 -4.80
N THR A 247 17.30 3.45 -4.20
CA THR A 247 16.96 3.40 -2.78
C THR A 247 15.45 3.22 -2.65
N THR A 248 15.00 2.17 -1.96
CA THR A 248 13.57 1.88 -1.76
C THR A 248 12.88 2.91 -0.88
N SER A 249 11.60 3.16 -1.15
CA SER A 249 10.74 4.01 -0.33
C SER A 249 10.42 3.34 1.02
N ASN A 250 9.85 4.11 1.93
CA ASN A 250 9.26 3.63 3.19
C ASN A 250 7.79 4.09 3.34
N ASP A 251 7.13 4.39 2.21
CA ASP A 251 5.77 4.95 2.19
C ASP A 251 4.69 3.98 2.70
N GLU A 252 5.00 2.70 2.89
CA GLU A 252 4.13 1.75 3.61
C GLU A 252 3.77 2.21 5.03
N LYS A 253 4.66 2.98 5.67
CA LYS A 253 4.41 3.55 7.01
C LYS A 253 3.37 4.68 7.03
N VAL A 254 2.93 5.21 5.89
CA VAL A 254 2.01 6.36 5.87
C VAL A 254 0.71 6.06 6.63
N LEU A 255 0.13 4.88 6.45
CA LEU A 255 -1.09 4.49 7.15
C LEU A 255 -0.83 4.15 8.63
N GLU A 256 0.31 3.53 8.95
CA GLU A 256 0.76 3.31 10.33
C GLU A 256 0.91 4.65 11.08
N TYR A 257 1.52 5.65 10.46
CA TYR A 257 1.67 6.98 11.04
C TYR A 257 0.35 7.74 11.21
N ILE A 258 -0.68 7.43 10.41
CA ILE A 258 -2.02 7.98 10.62
C ILE A 258 -2.71 7.26 11.78
N ALA A 259 -2.60 5.94 11.86
CA ALA A 259 -3.18 5.14 12.94
C ALA A 259 -2.54 5.44 14.31
N GLU A 260 -1.22 5.68 14.34
CA GLU A 260 -0.44 5.91 15.55
C GLU A 260 0.55 7.09 15.35
N PRO A 261 0.11 8.36 15.30
CA PRO A 261 0.99 9.49 14.96
C PRO A 261 2.23 9.67 15.84
N GLY A 262 2.20 9.17 17.08
CA GLY A 262 3.35 9.20 17.97
C GLY A 262 4.56 8.43 17.44
N ILE A 263 4.36 7.37 16.63
CA ILE A 263 5.48 6.62 16.04
C ILE A 263 6.20 7.43 14.96
N TRP A 264 5.49 8.29 14.21
CA TRP A 264 6.13 9.19 13.25
C TRP A 264 7.13 10.11 13.95
N PHE A 265 6.70 10.74 15.06
CA PHE A 265 7.58 11.60 15.85
C PHE A 265 8.78 10.84 16.41
N ALA A 266 8.57 9.61 16.90
CA ALA A 266 9.66 8.78 17.40
C ALA A 266 10.68 8.44 16.31
N ASP A 267 10.23 8.05 15.12
CA ASP A 267 11.08 7.74 13.96
C ASP A 267 11.82 8.97 13.44
N GLN A 268 11.19 10.16 13.48
CA GLN A 268 11.86 11.43 13.16
C GLN A 268 12.96 11.75 14.17
N LEU A 269 12.74 11.50 15.48
CA LEU A 269 13.76 11.69 16.52
C LEU A 269 14.91 10.72 16.35
N GLU A 270 14.63 9.44 16.08
CA GLU A 270 15.65 8.42 15.83
C GLU A 270 16.51 8.77 14.60
N THR A 271 15.85 9.11 13.49
CA THR A 271 16.53 9.56 12.27
C THR A 271 17.36 10.83 12.52
N PHE A 272 16.81 11.80 13.23
CA PHE A 272 17.51 13.05 13.53
C PHE A 272 18.79 12.80 14.34
N VAL A 273 18.71 11.98 15.40
CA VAL A 273 19.87 11.65 16.22
C VAL A 273 20.90 10.85 15.41
N GLY A 274 20.47 9.83 14.68
CA GLY A 274 21.36 9.00 13.86
C GLY A 274 22.08 9.79 12.77
N VAL A 275 21.37 10.63 12.03
CA VAL A 275 21.96 11.49 10.99
C VAL A 275 22.86 12.58 11.58
N SER A 276 22.48 13.20 12.70
CA SER A 276 23.30 14.24 13.33
C SER A 276 24.62 13.68 13.84
N THR A 277 24.61 12.52 14.49
CA THR A 277 25.83 11.84 14.93
C THR A 277 26.67 11.39 13.73
N SER A 278 26.06 10.80 12.70
CA SER A 278 26.77 10.43 11.47
C SER A 278 27.44 11.63 10.80
N ARG A 279 26.77 12.79 10.79
CA ARG A 279 27.33 14.04 10.28
C ARG A 279 28.52 14.51 11.13
N GLN A 280 28.42 14.48 12.46
CA GLN A 280 29.53 14.87 13.34
C GLN A 280 30.77 14.00 13.12
N VAL A 281 30.60 12.67 13.14
CA VAL A 281 31.68 11.68 12.97
C VAL A 281 32.31 11.79 11.58
N THR A 282 31.50 11.88 10.52
CA THR A 282 32.00 12.05 9.16
C THR A 282 32.72 13.39 8.99
N GLY A 283 32.17 14.44 9.62
CA GLY A 283 32.76 15.78 9.63
C GLY A 283 34.11 15.82 10.33
N ALA A 284 34.26 15.14 11.47
CA ALA A 284 35.52 15.02 12.20
C ALA A 284 36.63 14.45 11.31
N ALA A 285 36.38 13.32 10.64
CA ALA A 285 37.35 12.69 9.74
C ALA A 285 37.75 13.62 8.59
N ARG A 286 36.76 14.26 7.95
CA ARG A 286 37.00 15.17 6.81
C ARG A 286 37.74 16.44 7.22
N PHE A 287 37.34 17.06 8.33
CA PHE A 287 37.97 18.26 8.86
C PHE A 287 39.43 18.02 9.24
N LEU A 288 39.73 16.89 9.91
CA LEU A 288 41.10 16.49 10.22
C LEU A 288 41.90 16.08 8.97
N GLY A 289 41.22 15.54 7.95
CA GLY A 289 41.77 15.29 6.61
C GLY A 289 42.12 16.55 5.81
N GLY A 290 41.63 17.72 6.24
CA GLY A 290 41.89 19.01 5.61
C GLY A 290 40.84 19.44 4.58
N ASP A 291 39.67 18.80 4.56
CA ASP A 291 38.55 19.22 3.72
C ASP A 291 38.03 20.61 4.13
N GLU A 292 37.64 21.42 3.14
CA GLU A 292 36.95 22.69 3.38
C GLU A 292 35.45 22.45 3.60
N LEU A 293 35.03 22.43 4.86
CA LEU A 293 33.63 22.28 5.28
C LEU A 293 33.00 23.67 5.50
N THR A 294 31.75 23.84 5.05
CA THR A 294 31.08 25.15 5.04
C THR A 294 29.75 25.15 5.80
N VAL A 295 29.35 26.32 6.30
CA VAL A 295 28.04 26.55 6.94
C VAL A 295 26.90 26.17 5.99
N ASP A 296 27.00 26.59 4.72
CA ASP A 296 26.00 26.28 3.68
C ASP A 296 25.92 24.77 3.36
N GLY A 297 27.02 24.04 3.57
CA GLY A 297 27.04 22.57 3.49
C GLY A 297 26.40 21.86 4.69
N GLY A 298 25.89 22.63 5.67
CA GLY A 298 25.29 22.14 6.90
C GLY A 298 26.30 21.55 7.88
N TRP A 299 27.54 22.02 7.85
CA TRP A 299 28.61 21.55 8.76
C TRP A 299 28.78 22.41 10.01
N ASP A 300 28.00 23.48 10.15
CA ASP A 300 27.80 24.21 11.41
C ASP A 300 26.75 23.44 12.23
N ILE A 301 27.23 22.59 13.12
CA ILE A 301 26.41 21.62 13.86
C ILE A 301 25.89 22.24 15.16
N ASN A 302 26.67 23.13 15.76
CA ASN A 302 26.29 23.83 16.98
C ASN A 302 25.43 25.10 16.74
N GLY A 303 25.32 25.55 15.48
CA GLY A 303 24.50 26.67 15.06
C GLY A 303 25.09 28.05 15.41
N ASP A 304 26.41 28.15 15.62
CA ASP A 304 27.07 29.39 16.02
C ASP A 304 27.43 30.33 14.84
N GLY A 305 27.16 29.88 13.61
CA GLY A 305 27.41 30.62 12.38
C GLY A 305 28.82 30.39 11.81
N SER A 306 29.57 29.42 12.32
CA SER A 306 30.90 29.05 11.84
C SER A 306 31.12 27.54 11.84
N VAL A 307 32.12 27.07 11.08
CA VAL A 307 32.54 25.65 11.08
C VAL A 307 33.92 25.57 11.73
N THR A 308 34.00 24.95 12.89
CA THR A 308 35.19 24.85 13.73
C THR A 308 35.36 23.42 14.27
N ALA A 309 36.48 23.17 14.96
CA ALA A 309 36.70 21.89 15.61
C ALA A 309 35.60 21.54 16.65
N ALA A 310 34.91 22.54 17.22
CA ALA A 310 33.86 22.33 18.19
C ALA A 310 32.57 21.71 17.60
N ASP A 311 32.38 21.80 16.28
CA ASP A 311 31.25 21.16 15.60
C ASP A 311 31.37 19.63 15.57
N PHE A 312 32.60 19.12 15.65
CA PHE A 312 32.94 17.73 15.40
C PHE A 312 33.50 17.00 16.63
N ASP A 313 33.49 17.64 17.80
CA ASP A 313 33.89 17.03 19.07
C ASP A 313 32.78 16.10 19.57
N VAL A 314 32.81 14.83 19.13
CA VAL A 314 31.76 13.83 19.37
C VAL A 314 31.78 13.35 20.82
N ASN A 315 32.95 13.32 21.46
CA ASN A 315 33.13 12.81 22.81
C ASN A 315 33.03 13.90 23.91
N GLU A 316 32.88 15.17 23.52
CA GLU A 316 32.78 16.35 24.37
C GLU A 316 34.00 16.58 25.29
N ASP A 317 35.20 16.14 24.87
CA ASP A 317 36.45 16.33 25.64
C ASP A 317 37.13 17.70 25.40
N GLY A 318 36.62 18.47 24.44
CA GLY A 318 37.10 19.78 24.04
C GLY A 318 38.20 19.76 22.98
N ASN A 319 38.59 18.60 22.44
CA ASN A 319 39.65 18.46 21.45
C ASN A 319 39.22 17.56 20.29
N LEU A 320 39.30 18.09 19.06
CA LEU A 320 39.12 17.28 17.86
C LEU A 320 40.38 16.47 17.53
N THR A 321 40.30 15.15 17.64
CA THR A 321 41.38 14.20 17.29
C THR A 321 40.82 12.96 16.57
N ALA A 322 41.66 11.96 16.28
CA ALA A 322 41.21 10.74 15.64
C ALA A 322 40.15 9.97 16.46
N VAL A 323 40.14 10.12 17.78
CA VAL A 323 39.19 9.41 18.67
C VAL A 323 37.73 9.85 18.47
N ASP A 324 37.50 10.97 17.76
CA ASP A 324 36.17 11.48 17.42
C ASP A 324 35.56 10.82 16.18
N PHE A 325 36.36 10.03 15.45
CA PHE A 325 35.88 9.31 14.27
C PHE A 325 36.37 7.87 14.11
N ASP A 326 37.41 7.45 14.84
CA ASP A 326 37.97 6.10 14.85
C ASP A 326 37.62 5.41 16.19
N PHE A 327 36.37 4.96 16.30
CA PHE A 327 35.83 4.33 17.50
C PHE A 327 36.18 2.84 17.60
N ASP A 328 36.47 2.19 16.47
CA ASP A 328 36.91 0.80 16.45
C ASP A 328 38.44 0.64 16.59
N GLY A 329 39.21 1.70 16.37
CA GLY A 329 40.66 1.78 16.55
C GLY A 329 41.48 1.27 15.36
N ASN A 330 40.87 1.16 14.17
CA ASN A 330 41.51 0.69 12.95
C ASN A 330 42.28 1.82 12.20
N GLY A 331 42.03 3.09 12.56
CA GLY A 331 42.69 4.26 11.98
C GLY A 331 42.02 4.87 10.74
N GLU A 332 40.87 4.35 10.32
CA GLU A 332 40.10 4.77 9.15
C GLU A 332 38.62 4.92 9.51
N LEU A 333 37.93 5.90 8.92
CA LEU A 333 36.49 6.06 9.11
C LEU A 333 35.73 4.96 8.35
N GLY A 334 35.00 4.10 9.07
CA GLY A 334 34.13 3.07 8.52
C GLY A 334 32.70 3.10 9.05
N TYR A 335 31.86 2.19 8.54
CA TYR A 335 30.49 1.99 9.05
C TYR A 335 30.49 1.66 10.55
N ALA A 336 31.45 0.85 10.99
CA ALA A 336 31.56 0.41 12.37
C ALA A 336 31.76 1.59 13.34
N ASP A 337 32.52 2.61 12.95
CA ASP A 337 32.76 3.79 13.78
C ASP A 337 31.51 4.61 13.99
N ILE A 338 30.79 4.91 12.91
CA ILE A 338 29.52 5.64 12.98
C ILE A 338 28.51 4.83 13.78
N ASN A 339 28.45 3.52 13.57
CA ASN A 339 27.55 2.65 14.31
C ASN A 339 27.88 2.62 15.82
N LEU A 340 29.16 2.58 16.19
CA LEU A 340 29.60 2.67 17.59
C LEU A 340 29.28 4.04 18.20
N ALA A 341 29.45 5.12 17.46
CA ALA A 341 29.10 6.47 17.93
C ALA A 341 27.59 6.62 18.17
N ILE A 342 26.75 5.97 17.36
CA ILE A 342 25.28 6.00 17.50
C ILE A 342 24.82 5.05 18.61
N GLN A 343 25.19 3.77 18.52
CA GLN A 343 24.68 2.71 19.39
C GLN A 343 25.40 2.62 20.74
N GLY A 344 26.65 3.10 20.81
CA GLY A 344 27.52 2.96 21.97
C GLY A 344 28.14 1.57 22.13
N ASP A 345 29.11 1.46 23.02
CA ASP A 345 29.71 0.21 23.46
C ASP A 345 30.23 0.36 24.89
N GLN A 346 29.51 -0.23 25.84
CA GLN A 346 29.87 -0.17 27.26
C GLN A 346 31.21 -0.83 27.58
N GLN A 347 31.63 -1.85 26.81
CA GLN A 347 32.91 -2.53 27.03
C GLN A 347 34.08 -1.64 26.59
N LYS A 348 33.88 -0.84 25.55
CA LYS A 348 34.84 0.15 25.07
C LYS A 348 34.71 1.51 25.75
N GLY A 349 33.70 1.71 26.59
CA GLY A 349 33.45 2.98 27.28
C GLY A 349 32.89 4.07 26.37
N ILE A 350 32.30 3.69 25.23
CA ILE A 350 31.69 4.60 24.26
C ILE A 350 30.23 4.81 24.67
N PRO A 351 29.80 6.03 25.06
CA PRO A 351 28.45 6.26 25.56
C PRO A 351 27.34 5.99 24.54
N GLY A 352 27.58 6.34 23.27
CA GLY A 352 26.58 6.26 22.20
C GLY A 352 25.54 7.38 22.24
N ALA A 353 25.11 7.87 21.07
CA ALA A 353 24.08 8.89 20.96
C ALA A 353 22.69 8.38 21.38
N PHE A 354 22.32 7.17 20.96
CA PHE A 354 21.03 6.53 21.29
C PHE A 354 20.91 6.23 22.79
N PRO A 355 21.85 5.49 23.44
CA PRO A 355 21.77 5.25 24.89
C PRO A 355 21.73 6.53 25.74
N SER A 356 22.32 7.63 25.24
CA SER A 356 22.37 8.92 25.92
C SER A 356 21.12 9.79 25.70
N PHE A 357 20.17 9.35 24.87
CA PHE A 357 18.94 10.09 24.61
C PHE A 357 17.98 10.05 25.82
N PRO A 358 17.32 11.17 26.18
CA PRO A 358 17.48 12.50 25.58
C PRO A 358 18.65 13.25 26.24
N SER A 359 19.53 13.84 25.42
CA SER A 359 20.65 14.64 25.90
C SER A 359 20.18 15.93 26.60
N ALA A 360 21.01 16.50 27.47
CA ALA A 360 20.67 17.73 28.20
C ALA A 360 20.40 18.91 27.25
N GLY A 361 21.18 19.03 26.17
CA GLY A 361 21.00 20.04 25.13
C GLY A 361 19.66 19.88 24.41
N LEU A 362 19.32 18.66 24.00
CA LEU A 362 18.06 18.40 23.28
C LEU A 362 16.84 18.69 24.16
N LYS A 363 16.87 18.27 25.44
CA LYS A 363 15.80 18.60 26.41
C LYS A 363 15.62 20.11 26.56
N ALA A 364 16.72 20.86 26.64
CA ALA A 364 16.67 22.31 26.77
C ALA A 364 16.09 22.97 25.50
N SER A 365 16.50 22.53 24.31
CA SER A 365 16.03 23.07 23.03
C SER A 365 14.53 22.84 22.78
N LEU A 366 13.94 21.84 23.44
CA LEU A 366 12.56 21.40 23.18
C LEU A 366 11.66 21.47 24.42
N SER A 367 12.08 22.17 25.47
CA SER A 367 11.22 22.45 26.62
C SER A 367 10.16 23.52 26.25
N PRO A 368 8.88 23.39 26.68
CA PRO A 368 8.34 22.35 27.56
C PRO A 368 7.77 21.14 26.80
N ILE A 369 7.88 21.10 25.48
CA ILE A 369 7.29 20.06 24.61
C ILE A 369 7.75 18.66 25.06
N PHE A 370 9.03 18.50 25.37
CA PHE A 370 9.63 17.25 25.86
C PHE A 370 9.33 16.92 27.33
N ASP A 371 8.88 17.90 28.12
CA ASP A 371 8.70 17.76 29.56
C ASP A 371 7.27 17.37 29.95
N ASN A 372 6.33 17.39 28.99
CA ASN A 372 4.93 17.05 29.23
C ASN A 372 4.71 15.52 29.16
N PRO A 373 4.06 14.91 30.17
CA PRO A 373 3.75 13.48 30.12
C PRO A 373 2.69 13.17 29.06
N PRO A 374 2.77 12.03 28.37
CA PRO A 374 1.72 11.58 27.46
C PRO A 374 0.40 11.36 28.23
N ASN A 375 -0.72 11.76 27.62
CA ASN A 375 -2.09 11.51 28.10
C ASN A 375 -2.36 11.86 29.59
N GLY A 376 -1.61 12.81 30.17
CA GLY A 376 -1.79 13.27 31.54
C GLY A 376 -1.30 12.30 32.64
N ASP A 377 -0.54 11.25 32.32
CA ASP A 377 0.03 10.33 33.32
C ASP A 377 1.09 11.05 34.19
N PRO A 378 0.89 11.17 35.52
CA PRO A 378 1.86 11.83 36.41
C PRO A 378 3.24 11.16 36.49
N LYS A 379 3.42 9.93 35.99
CA LYS A 379 4.74 9.27 35.88
C LYS A 379 5.54 9.69 34.64
N GLY A 380 4.87 10.09 33.56
CA GLY A 380 5.48 10.58 32.31
C GLY A 380 6.60 9.71 31.72
N CYS A 381 7.45 10.30 30.88
CA CYS A 381 8.64 9.66 30.29
C CYS A 381 9.86 9.66 31.23
N ALA A 382 9.66 9.91 32.52
CA ALA A 382 10.75 10.16 33.47
C ALA A 382 11.58 8.89 33.72
N GLY A 383 12.90 8.99 33.50
CA GLY A 383 13.84 7.89 33.71
C GLY A 383 13.98 6.92 32.53
N LEU A 384 13.18 7.07 31.47
CA LEU A 384 13.42 6.38 30.20
C LEU A 384 14.65 6.96 29.51
N THR A 385 15.39 6.10 28.80
CA THR A 385 16.46 6.49 27.89
C THR A 385 16.33 5.74 26.56
N ASN A 386 17.17 6.06 25.58
CA ASN A 386 17.24 5.33 24.30
C ASN A 386 15.91 5.37 23.50
N VAL A 387 15.68 4.39 22.62
CA VAL A 387 14.46 4.24 21.82
C VAL A 387 13.19 4.29 22.67
N ALA A 388 13.21 3.78 23.90
CA ALA A 388 12.08 3.87 24.83
C ALA A 388 11.70 5.32 25.16
N ALA A 389 12.70 6.18 25.40
CA ALA A 389 12.46 7.61 25.59
C ALA A 389 12.01 8.31 24.30
N MET A 390 12.51 7.90 23.13
CA MET A 390 12.08 8.45 21.84
C MET A 390 10.61 8.13 21.56
N LYS A 391 10.17 6.88 21.78
CA LYS A 391 8.76 6.47 21.63
C LYS A 391 7.84 7.20 22.60
N CYS A 392 8.23 7.31 23.87
CA CYS A 392 7.44 8.06 24.86
C CYS A 392 7.35 9.56 24.51
N ALA A 393 8.46 10.17 24.09
CA ALA A 393 8.48 11.55 23.62
C ALA A 393 7.62 11.72 22.36
N GLY A 394 7.68 10.77 21.42
CA GLY A 394 6.85 10.75 20.22
C GLY A 394 5.36 10.76 20.54
N ASN A 395 4.92 9.94 21.50
CA ASN A 395 3.53 9.96 21.95
C ASN A 395 3.14 11.30 22.60
N ALA A 396 4.00 11.83 23.49
CA ALA A 396 3.75 13.13 24.12
C ALA A 396 3.69 14.29 23.11
N LEU A 397 4.47 14.20 22.03
CA LEU A 397 4.42 15.12 20.90
C LEU A 397 3.10 15.01 20.15
N ALA A 398 2.68 13.80 19.79
CA ALA A 398 1.40 13.58 19.13
C ALA A 398 0.22 14.17 19.92
N SER A 399 0.17 13.96 21.24
CA SER A 399 -0.88 14.56 22.09
C SER A 399 -0.89 16.10 22.06
N GLN A 400 0.25 16.75 21.83
CA GLN A 400 0.31 18.22 21.74
C GLN A 400 -0.20 18.76 20.39
N PHE A 401 -0.15 17.92 19.35
CA PHE A 401 -0.62 18.26 18.01
C PHE A 401 -1.93 17.55 17.64
N GLU A 402 -2.58 16.86 18.57
CA GLU A 402 -3.80 16.05 18.34
C GLU A 402 -4.86 16.79 17.52
N GLY A 403 -5.16 18.04 17.86
CA GLY A 403 -6.15 18.86 17.13
C GLY A 403 -5.74 19.32 15.72
N LEU A 404 -4.54 18.96 15.25
CA LEU A 404 -4.03 19.23 13.90
C LEU A 404 -3.69 17.94 13.13
N LEU A 405 -3.63 16.79 13.81
CA LEU A 405 -3.37 15.49 13.20
C LEU A 405 -4.65 14.96 12.54
N PRO A 406 -4.56 14.02 11.58
CA PRO A 406 -5.73 13.39 10.99
C PRO A 406 -6.65 12.80 12.06
N ASP A 407 -7.94 13.18 12.01
CA ASP A 407 -8.94 12.76 12.98
C ASP A 407 -9.52 11.41 12.58
N ILE A 408 -9.14 10.35 13.28
CA ILE A 408 -9.70 8.99 13.13
C ILE A 408 -10.59 8.61 14.33
N SER A 409 -11.12 9.61 15.05
CA SER A 409 -11.98 9.40 16.21
C SER A 409 -13.40 8.97 15.82
N ASP A 410 -14.28 8.85 16.82
CA ASP A 410 -15.67 8.43 16.61
C ASP A 410 -16.44 9.35 15.64
N GLY A 411 -16.73 8.83 14.46
CA GLY A 411 -17.56 9.45 13.42
C GLY A 411 -19.08 9.39 13.67
N GLY A 412 -19.53 8.84 14.80
CA GLY A 412 -20.93 8.84 15.24
C GLY A 412 -21.86 8.02 14.36
N ILE A 413 -22.02 6.73 14.67
CA ILE A 413 -23.00 5.88 13.97
C ILE A 413 -24.39 6.03 14.62
N SER A 414 -25.41 6.24 13.79
CA SER A 414 -26.81 6.14 14.24
C SER A 414 -27.66 5.35 13.26
N PHE A 415 -28.54 4.50 13.80
CA PHE A 415 -29.43 3.65 13.01
C PHE A 415 -30.87 4.16 13.06
N ASP A 416 -31.55 4.14 11.91
CA ASP A 416 -32.95 4.56 11.81
C ASP A 416 -33.91 3.55 12.48
N SER A 417 -33.84 2.29 12.04
CA SER A 417 -34.66 1.18 12.54
C SER A 417 -34.13 -0.17 12.04
N ALA A 418 -34.32 -1.22 12.83
CA ALA A 418 -34.03 -2.60 12.43
C ALA A 418 -35.25 -3.27 11.80
N LYS A 419 -35.02 -4.05 10.74
CA LYS A 419 -36.03 -4.87 10.05
C LYS A 419 -35.51 -6.29 9.92
N GLU A 420 -36.39 -7.29 10.03
CA GLU A 420 -36.04 -8.67 9.67
C GLU A 420 -35.37 -8.69 8.28
N VAL A 421 -34.25 -9.40 8.15
CA VAL A 421 -33.44 -9.37 6.94
C VAL A 421 -34.22 -9.85 5.71
N GLY A 422 -35.16 -10.79 5.88
CA GLY A 422 -36.04 -11.24 4.80
C GLY A 422 -37.01 -10.17 4.28
N LYS A 423 -37.29 -9.12 5.06
CA LYS A 423 -38.05 -7.93 4.61
C LYS A 423 -37.15 -6.91 3.90
N VAL A 424 -35.83 -7.10 3.93
CA VAL A 424 -34.85 -6.29 3.22
C VAL A 424 -34.42 -6.96 1.93
N SER A 425 -33.96 -8.22 2.00
CA SER A 425 -33.46 -8.98 0.86
C SER A 425 -33.89 -10.45 0.90
N LEU A 426 -34.50 -10.92 -0.19
CA LEU A 426 -34.86 -12.33 -0.37
C LEU A 426 -33.62 -13.22 -0.52
N ALA A 427 -32.54 -12.71 -1.11
CA ALA A 427 -31.28 -13.44 -1.25
C ALA A 427 -30.70 -13.79 0.12
N ALA A 428 -30.65 -12.81 1.03
CA ALA A 428 -30.23 -13.00 2.42
C ALA A 428 -31.11 -14.01 3.17
N SER A 429 -32.44 -13.95 2.99
CA SER A 429 -33.35 -14.94 3.60
C SER A 429 -33.07 -16.37 3.13
N THR A 430 -32.71 -16.54 1.86
CA THR A 430 -32.35 -17.84 1.28
C THR A 430 -31.04 -18.38 1.88
N VAL A 431 -30.09 -17.51 2.24
CA VAL A 431 -28.84 -17.90 2.91
C VAL A 431 -29.14 -18.57 4.26
N LEU A 432 -30.02 -17.99 5.09
CA LEU A 432 -30.42 -18.58 6.38
C LEU A 432 -31.05 -19.98 6.22
N GLN A 433 -31.88 -20.16 5.20
CA GLN A 433 -32.49 -21.47 4.90
C GLN A 433 -31.42 -22.49 4.51
N LYS A 434 -30.48 -22.12 3.62
CA LYS A 434 -29.37 -22.99 3.19
C LYS A 434 -28.48 -23.40 4.36
N LEU A 435 -28.17 -22.49 5.27
CA LEU A 435 -27.35 -22.79 6.44
C LEU A 435 -28.05 -23.80 7.37
N THR A 436 -29.34 -23.59 7.64
CA THR A 436 -30.14 -24.49 8.49
C THR A 436 -30.23 -25.90 7.91
N ALA A 437 -30.31 -26.04 6.59
CA ALA A 437 -30.41 -27.33 5.92
C ALA A 437 -29.10 -28.14 5.93
N ASN A 438 -27.95 -27.50 6.19
CA ASN A 438 -26.62 -28.14 6.16
C ASN A 438 -26.01 -28.34 7.57
N GLN A 439 -26.80 -28.19 8.64
CA GLN A 439 -26.33 -28.27 10.03
C GLN A 439 -27.17 -29.26 10.86
N ASP A 440 -26.52 -30.10 11.66
CA ASP A 440 -27.16 -30.97 12.66
C ASP A 440 -27.53 -30.21 13.95
N THR A 441 -27.05 -28.97 14.11
CA THR A 441 -27.29 -28.07 15.26
C THR A 441 -28.29 -26.96 14.91
N PRO A 442 -29.25 -26.63 15.79
CA PRO A 442 -30.17 -25.52 15.56
C PRO A 442 -29.42 -24.18 15.49
N MET A 443 -29.50 -23.49 14.35
CA MET A 443 -29.10 -22.08 14.22
C MET A 443 -30.03 -21.20 15.08
N PRO A 444 -29.52 -20.44 16.06
CA PRO A 444 -30.34 -19.86 17.12
C PRO A 444 -30.56 -18.35 16.96
N SER A 445 -31.15 -17.84 15.86
CA SER A 445 -31.78 -16.50 15.85
C SER A 445 -32.39 -16.16 14.48
N GLY A 446 -33.40 -15.29 14.46
CA GLY A 446 -33.67 -14.50 13.26
C GLY A 446 -32.55 -13.49 13.06
N VAL A 447 -32.39 -12.95 11.85
CA VAL A 447 -31.42 -11.88 11.58
C VAL A 447 -32.18 -10.61 11.23
N VAL A 448 -31.73 -9.48 11.77
CA VAL A 448 -32.22 -8.15 11.41
C VAL A 448 -31.13 -7.36 10.69
N ALA A 449 -31.58 -6.41 9.88
CA ALA A 449 -30.76 -5.43 9.21
C ALA A 449 -31.16 -4.02 9.65
N ALA A 450 -30.20 -3.20 10.01
CA ALA A 450 -30.36 -1.78 10.27
C ALA A 450 -29.50 -0.97 9.30
N GLN A 451 -30.06 0.12 8.78
CA GLN A 451 -29.31 1.08 7.97
C GLN A 451 -29.14 2.37 8.77
N GLY A 452 -28.01 3.03 8.58
CA GLY A 452 -27.63 4.25 9.27
C GLY A 452 -26.61 5.03 8.45
N SER A 453 -25.91 5.94 9.11
CA SER A 453 -24.77 6.62 8.53
C SER A 453 -23.66 6.89 9.55
N ILE A 454 -22.48 7.25 9.05
CA ILE A 454 -21.27 7.60 9.80
C ILE A 454 -20.60 8.81 9.13
N GLU A 455 -20.10 9.74 9.93
CA GLU A 455 -19.27 10.84 9.45
C GLU A 455 -17.82 10.37 9.28
N LEU A 456 -17.25 10.56 8.10
CA LEU A 456 -15.87 10.16 7.78
C LEU A 456 -15.06 11.37 7.29
N PRO A 457 -13.85 11.61 7.80
CA PRO A 457 -12.95 12.60 7.23
C PRO A 457 -12.56 12.20 5.79
N TYR A 458 -12.58 13.15 4.86
CA TYR A 458 -12.36 12.86 3.44
C TYR A 458 -11.36 13.83 2.80
N TYR A 459 -10.37 13.24 2.13
CA TYR A 459 -9.18 13.94 1.63
C TYR A 459 -9.15 14.03 0.09
N LEU A 460 -10.13 13.42 -0.57
CA LEU A 460 -10.25 13.31 -2.03
C LEU A 460 -11.34 14.23 -2.63
N GLY A 461 -11.46 14.23 -3.96
CA GLY A 461 -12.46 15.00 -4.68
C GLY A 461 -13.85 14.35 -4.68
N THR A 462 -14.91 15.15 -4.45
CA THR A 462 -16.32 14.67 -4.41
C THR A 462 -17.20 15.25 -5.53
N SER A 463 -16.65 16.11 -6.38
CA SER A 463 -17.37 16.74 -7.49
C SER A 463 -16.91 16.19 -8.85
N LYS A 464 -17.77 16.30 -9.86
CA LYS A 464 -17.47 15.87 -11.24
C LYS A 464 -16.14 16.39 -11.80
N SER A 465 -15.73 17.61 -11.42
CA SER A 465 -14.45 18.21 -11.87
C SER A 465 -13.23 17.81 -11.04
N LYS A 466 -13.42 17.15 -9.90
CA LYS A 466 -12.38 16.86 -8.90
C LYS A 466 -12.18 15.37 -8.64
N VAL A 467 -13.22 14.54 -8.83
CA VAL A 467 -13.25 13.13 -8.42
C VAL A 467 -12.13 12.27 -9.02
N GLN A 468 -11.61 12.62 -10.20
CA GLN A 468 -10.48 11.94 -10.83
C GLN A 468 -9.15 12.69 -10.72
N SER A 469 -9.16 13.97 -10.35
CA SER A 469 -7.98 14.84 -10.43
C SER A 469 -7.40 15.23 -9.08
N VAL A 470 -8.14 15.01 -8.00
CA VAL A 470 -7.73 15.33 -6.64
C VAL A 470 -7.26 14.06 -5.94
N ASN A 471 -5.99 14.06 -5.55
CA ASN A 471 -5.36 13.11 -4.64
C ASN A 471 -5.10 13.81 -3.28
N TRP A 472 -4.55 13.07 -2.32
CA TRP A 472 -4.13 13.62 -1.03
C TRP A 472 -2.99 14.62 -1.25
N GLU A 473 -3.07 15.75 -0.55
CA GLU A 473 -2.01 16.77 -0.48
C GLU A 473 -1.64 16.94 0.99
N ALA A 474 -0.36 17.14 1.27
CA ALA A 474 0.13 17.36 2.63
C ALA A 474 -0.54 18.56 3.33
N ASP A 475 -0.77 18.45 4.63
CA ASP A 475 -1.19 19.58 5.46
C ASP A 475 -0.05 20.55 5.75
N ALA A 476 0.07 21.56 4.88
CA ALA A 476 1.05 22.63 5.03
C ALA A 476 0.88 23.46 6.32
N GLY A 477 -0.33 23.53 6.88
CA GLY A 477 -0.57 24.23 8.14
C GLY A 477 0.05 23.48 9.32
N LEU A 478 -0.17 22.18 9.38
CA LEU A 478 0.48 21.30 10.36
C LEU A 478 2.01 21.31 10.18
N ALA A 479 2.51 21.15 8.95
CA ALA A 479 3.95 21.20 8.66
C ALA A 479 4.59 22.54 9.09
N ALA A 480 3.93 23.67 8.85
CA ALA A 480 4.40 24.98 9.30
C ALA A 480 4.41 25.11 10.83
N GLY A 481 3.39 24.56 11.51
CA GLY A 481 3.32 24.51 12.96
C GLY A 481 4.47 23.69 13.57
N LEU A 482 4.78 22.54 12.95
CA LEU A 482 5.91 21.71 13.35
C LEU A 482 7.26 22.41 13.10
N ASN A 483 7.45 23.06 11.96
CA ASN A 483 8.66 23.85 11.71
C ASN A 483 8.87 24.94 12.76
N ALA A 484 7.80 25.62 13.17
CA ALA A 484 7.90 26.62 14.23
C ALA A 484 8.23 25.98 15.59
N ALA A 485 7.69 24.81 15.90
CA ALA A 485 7.95 24.10 17.15
C ALA A 485 9.39 23.55 17.23
N PHE A 486 9.96 23.15 16.09
CA PHE A 486 11.28 22.52 16.01
C PHE A 486 12.36 23.41 15.38
N GLU A 487 12.09 24.71 15.21
CA GLU A 487 13.07 25.71 14.75
C GLU A 487 14.42 25.62 15.51
N PRO A 488 14.46 25.45 16.85
CA PRO A 488 15.72 25.35 17.59
C PRO A 488 16.60 24.15 17.18
N LEU A 489 16.04 23.13 16.51
CA LEU A 489 16.79 21.98 15.99
C LEU A 489 17.20 22.17 14.52
N GLY A 490 16.85 23.30 13.90
CA GLY A 490 17.03 23.53 12.47
C GLY A 490 16.21 22.59 11.59
N LEU A 491 15.11 22.05 12.13
CA LEU A 491 14.18 21.21 11.37
C LEU A 491 13.32 22.09 10.45
N SER A 492 13.05 21.57 9.26
CA SER A 492 12.18 22.14 8.24
C SER A 492 11.29 21.00 7.74
N ILE A 493 10.20 21.29 7.10
CA ILE A 493 9.34 20.28 6.49
C ILE A 493 8.94 20.97 5.21
N PRO A 494 9.48 20.54 4.06
CA PRO A 494 9.27 21.24 2.80
C PRO A 494 7.79 21.44 2.47
N GLN A 495 6.95 20.50 2.89
CA GLN A 495 5.49 20.54 2.76
C GLN A 495 4.82 21.72 3.48
N ALA A 496 5.52 22.46 4.35
CA ALA A 496 5.03 23.72 4.92
C ALA A 496 4.81 24.81 3.85
N ASP A 497 5.47 24.70 2.70
CA ASP A 497 5.21 25.52 1.51
C ASP A 497 4.70 24.64 0.36
N PRO A 498 3.39 24.71 0.02
CA PRO A 498 2.81 23.95 -1.10
C PRO A 498 3.38 24.26 -2.48
N SER A 499 4.18 25.33 -2.62
CA SER A 499 4.93 25.61 -3.86
C SER A 499 6.25 24.85 -3.96
N VAL A 500 6.73 24.30 -2.84
CA VAL A 500 7.92 23.45 -2.75
C VAL A 500 7.52 21.98 -2.83
N SER A 501 6.59 21.53 -1.98
CA SER A 501 6.07 20.16 -2.03
C SER A 501 4.64 20.05 -1.55
N LYS A 502 3.92 19.09 -2.13
CA LYS A 502 2.57 18.66 -1.72
C LYS A 502 2.51 17.17 -1.40
N ALA A 503 3.63 16.47 -1.47
CA ALA A 503 3.68 15.02 -1.38
C ALA A 503 3.31 14.53 0.01
N VAL A 504 2.47 13.50 0.07
CA VAL A 504 2.14 12.75 1.29
C VAL A 504 2.91 11.43 1.24
N ASN A 505 3.98 11.37 2.02
CA ASN A 505 4.99 10.31 2.04
C ASN A 505 5.44 10.01 3.48
N TYR A 506 6.34 9.06 3.69
CA TYR A 506 6.79 8.70 5.05
C TYR A 506 7.50 9.83 5.82
N ILE A 507 8.01 10.85 5.13
CA ILE A 507 8.66 12.01 5.76
C ILE A 507 7.61 12.95 6.33
N PHE A 508 6.53 13.19 5.59
CA PHE A 508 5.37 13.91 6.10
C PHE A 508 4.06 13.21 5.67
N PRO A 509 3.49 12.34 6.54
CA PRO A 509 2.42 11.42 6.17
C PRO A 509 1.01 12.00 6.35
N PHE A 510 0.89 13.23 6.83
CA PHE A 510 -0.39 13.80 7.25
C PHE A 510 -1.07 14.57 6.11
N PRO A 511 -2.16 14.02 5.52
CA PRO A 511 -2.90 14.71 4.48
C PRO A 511 -3.77 15.82 5.05
N LYS A 512 -4.06 16.83 4.23
CA LYS A 512 -4.98 17.92 4.60
C LYS A 512 -6.43 17.53 4.40
N GLU A 513 -7.22 17.54 5.46
CA GLU A 513 -8.65 17.26 5.38
C GLU A 513 -9.35 18.29 4.48
N ARG A 514 -10.25 17.80 3.60
CA ARG A 514 -11.00 18.67 2.68
C ARG A 514 -12.43 18.88 3.15
N GLN A 515 -13.06 17.83 3.64
CA GLN A 515 -14.42 17.82 4.16
C GLN A 515 -14.68 16.54 4.96
N VAL A 516 -15.69 16.57 5.81
CA VAL A 516 -16.33 15.37 6.34
C VAL A 516 -17.42 14.90 5.37
N VAL A 517 -17.50 13.59 5.10
CA VAL A 517 -18.56 12.98 4.28
C VAL A 517 -19.44 12.09 5.14
N ASP A 518 -20.74 12.15 4.91
CA ASP A 518 -21.72 11.27 5.55
C ASP A 518 -21.87 10.00 4.71
N ALA A 519 -21.47 8.86 5.26
CA ALA A 519 -21.35 7.58 4.58
C ALA A 519 -22.42 6.58 5.06
N PRO A 520 -23.04 5.79 4.18
CA PRO A 520 -24.06 4.83 4.59
C PRO A 520 -23.46 3.63 5.35
N VAL A 521 -24.15 3.21 6.41
CA VAL A 521 -23.79 2.03 7.24
C VAL A 521 -24.89 0.98 7.12
N LEU A 522 -24.51 -0.28 7.02
CA LEU A 522 -25.36 -1.45 7.17
C LEU A 522 -24.89 -2.26 8.39
N ALA A 523 -25.82 -2.58 9.29
CA ALA A 523 -25.59 -3.53 10.37
C ALA A 523 -26.49 -4.76 10.21
N LEU A 524 -25.92 -5.95 10.37
CA LEU A 524 -26.62 -7.24 10.36
C LEU A 524 -26.32 -7.98 11.66
N TYR A 525 -27.34 -8.37 12.41
CA TYR A 525 -27.14 -9.01 13.71
C TYR A 525 -28.33 -9.92 14.09
N PRO A 526 -28.13 -10.87 15.01
CA PRO A 526 -29.21 -11.61 15.65
C PRO A 526 -30.36 -10.72 16.12
N ASP A 527 -31.59 -11.17 15.91
CA ASP A 527 -32.78 -10.47 16.42
C ASP A 527 -32.96 -10.61 17.94
N THR A 528 -32.25 -11.56 18.54
CA THR A 528 -32.30 -11.93 19.95
C THR A 528 -30.96 -12.55 20.37
N GLY A 529 -30.71 -12.60 21.68
CA GLY A 529 -29.47 -13.14 22.24
C GLY A 529 -28.41 -12.07 22.46
N THR A 530 -27.23 -12.53 22.87
CA THR A 530 -26.04 -11.69 23.12
C THR A 530 -25.11 -11.79 21.91
N ILE A 531 -24.59 -10.66 21.46
CA ILE A 531 -23.59 -10.59 20.39
C ILE A 531 -22.28 -11.21 20.85
N LYS A 532 -21.74 -12.15 20.07
CA LYS A 532 -20.47 -12.84 20.35
C LYS A 532 -19.24 -11.99 20.06
N GLY A 533 -19.39 -11.00 19.19
CA GLY A 533 -18.34 -10.13 18.69
C GLY A 533 -18.81 -9.37 17.46
N VAL A 534 -18.02 -8.37 17.06
CA VAL A 534 -18.33 -7.46 15.96
C VAL A 534 -17.46 -7.80 14.76
N VAL A 535 -18.02 -7.88 13.57
CA VAL A 535 -17.28 -8.12 12.32
C VAL A 535 -17.41 -6.89 11.44
N MET A 536 -16.31 -6.20 11.18
CA MET A 536 -16.23 -5.19 10.14
C MET A 536 -16.14 -5.89 8.78
N TYR A 537 -17.12 -5.66 7.90
CA TYR A 537 -17.17 -6.28 6.58
C TYR A 537 -16.86 -5.26 5.47
N GLN A 538 -15.86 -5.55 4.64
CA GLN A 538 -15.52 -4.73 3.47
C GLN A 538 -15.75 -5.47 2.15
N HIS A 539 -16.51 -4.82 1.26
CA HIS A 539 -16.89 -5.35 -0.05
C HIS A 539 -15.81 -5.15 -1.14
N GLY A 540 -15.99 -5.83 -2.29
CA GLY A 540 -15.12 -5.76 -3.47
C GLY A 540 -15.33 -4.56 -4.40
N ILE A 541 -14.51 -4.41 -5.45
CA ILE A 541 -14.41 -3.16 -6.25
C ILE A 541 -15.61 -2.80 -7.13
N THR A 542 -16.37 -3.76 -7.64
CA THR A 542 -17.53 -3.46 -8.49
C THR A 542 -18.84 -3.63 -7.73
N THR A 543 -18.77 -3.57 -6.40
CA THR A 543 -19.90 -3.88 -5.52
C THR A 543 -20.21 -2.72 -4.58
N ASP A 544 -21.00 -2.97 -3.55
CA ASP A 544 -21.38 -2.01 -2.53
C ASP A 544 -21.63 -2.75 -1.20
N ARG A 545 -21.95 -2.02 -0.13
CA ARG A 545 -22.22 -2.53 1.23
C ARG A 545 -23.26 -3.65 1.26
N SER A 546 -24.16 -3.74 0.28
CA SER A 546 -25.11 -4.85 0.15
C SER A 546 -24.43 -6.21 -0.03
N ALA A 547 -23.17 -6.28 -0.46
CA ALA A 547 -22.41 -7.53 -0.52
C ALA A 547 -22.38 -8.26 0.84
N ALA A 548 -22.51 -7.53 1.96
CA ALA A 548 -22.63 -8.12 3.29
C ALA A 548 -23.96 -8.88 3.51
N LEU A 549 -25.01 -8.64 2.72
CA LEU A 549 -26.32 -9.28 2.90
C LEU A 549 -26.29 -10.81 2.75
N THR A 550 -25.26 -11.39 2.13
CA THR A 550 -25.09 -12.83 2.07
C THR A 550 -24.14 -13.32 3.17
N PHE A 551 -22.84 -13.06 3.03
CA PHE A 551 -21.84 -13.53 3.99
C PHE A 551 -22.06 -12.97 5.41
N GLY A 552 -22.39 -11.69 5.54
CA GLY A 552 -22.69 -11.05 6.83
C GLY A 552 -23.98 -11.56 7.49
N THR A 553 -25.02 -11.86 6.71
CA THR A 553 -26.23 -12.53 7.25
C THR A 553 -25.90 -13.92 7.79
N ALA A 554 -24.98 -14.64 7.15
CA ALA A 554 -24.55 -15.95 7.61
C ALA A 554 -23.82 -15.85 8.97
N LEU A 555 -22.86 -14.92 9.09
CA LEU A 555 -22.16 -14.64 10.35
C LEU A 555 -23.11 -14.13 11.44
N ALA A 556 -24.06 -13.27 11.09
CA ALA A 556 -25.10 -12.85 12.03
C ALA A 556 -25.95 -14.03 12.52
N GLY A 557 -26.25 -15.00 11.66
CA GLY A 557 -26.89 -16.26 12.07
C GLY A 557 -26.06 -17.09 13.07
N TYR A 558 -24.73 -16.93 13.07
CA TYR A 558 -23.82 -17.52 14.04
C TYR A 558 -23.62 -16.66 15.31
N GLY A 559 -24.26 -15.49 15.43
CA GLY A 559 -24.24 -14.68 16.64
C GLY A 559 -23.35 -13.44 16.60
N TYR A 560 -22.81 -13.07 15.43
CA TYR A 560 -21.99 -11.86 15.29
C TYR A 560 -22.84 -10.63 14.91
N ALA A 561 -22.38 -9.44 15.28
CA ALA A 561 -22.86 -8.20 14.69
C ALA A 561 -21.93 -7.81 13.52
N VAL A 562 -22.44 -7.75 12.30
CA VAL A 562 -21.66 -7.41 11.12
C VAL A 562 -21.96 -5.98 10.71
N ILE A 563 -20.93 -5.12 10.66
CA ILE A 563 -21.04 -3.71 10.29
C ILE A 563 -20.30 -3.49 8.96
N ALA A 564 -20.98 -2.90 7.98
CA ALA A 564 -20.45 -2.67 6.64
C ALA A 564 -20.68 -1.22 6.19
N ILE A 565 -19.67 -0.64 5.56
CA ILE A 565 -19.73 0.66 4.87
C ILE A 565 -19.25 0.51 3.43
N ASP A 566 -19.62 1.45 2.58
CA ASP A 566 -19.08 1.51 1.23
C ASP A 566 -17.65 2.07 1.22
N GLN A 567 -16.82 1.48 0.36
CA GLN A 567 -15.52 2.07 0.01
C GLN A 567 -15.72 3.44 -0.67
N PRO A 568 -14.72 4.34 -0.66
CA PRO A 568 -14.72 5.55 -1.46
C PRO A 568 -15.18 5.27 -2.89
N LEU A 569 -16.04 6.12 -3.45
CA LEU A 569 -16.51 6.00 -4.83
C LEU A 569 -17.45 4.79 -5.13
N HIS A 570 -17.97 4.13 -4.10
CA HIS A 570 -18.93 3.01 -4.24
C HIS A 570 -20.32 3.35 -3.66
N GLY A 571 -21.27 2.44 -3.79
CA GLY A 571 -22.60 2.56 -3.21
C GLY A 571 -23.71 2.02 -4.11
N VAL A 572 -24.95 2.14 -3.63
CA VAL A 572 -26.13 1.63 -4.35
C VAL A 572 -26.41 2.45 -5.61
N THR A 573 -26.33 1.80 -6.76
CA THR A 573 -26.47 2.43 -8.08
C THR A 573 -27.92 2.55 -8.55
N PRO A 574 -28.20 3.34 -9.61
CA PRO A 574 -29.48 3.32 -10.30
C PRO A 574 -29.80 1.96 -10.92
N PHE A 575 -31.08 1.77 -11.27
CA PHE A 575 -31.55 0.59 -11.99
C PHE A 575 -32.75 0.98 -12.86
N SER A 576 -32.90 0.32 -13.99
CA SER A 576 -34.03 0.46 -14.90
C SER A 576 -35.18 -0.48 -14.55
N THR A 577 -36.35 -0.28 -15.15
CA THR A 577 -37.47 -1.23 -15.05
C THR A 577 -37.08 -2.62 -15.59
N ASP A 578 -36.27 -2.67 -16.65
CA ASP A 578 -35.76 -3.93 -17.21
C ASP A 578 -34.85 -4.67 -16.21
N ASP A 579 -34.04 -3.92 -15.44
CA ASP A 579 -33.21 -4.50 -14.37
C ASP A 579 -34.06 -5.07 -13.23
N GLN A 580 -35.19 -4.42 -12.91
CA GLN A 580 -36.14 -4.96 -11.94
C GLN A 580 -36.76 -6.26 -12.43
N GLU A 581 -37.19 -6.32 -13.70
CA GLU A 581 -37.74 -7.53 -14.29
C GLU A 581 -36.69 -8.65 -14.33
N ALA A 582 -35.45 -8.35 -14.73
CA ALA A 582 -34.35 -9.31 -14.75
C ALA A 582 -34.06 -9.87 -13.34
N THR A 583 -34.01 -8.99 -12.34
CA THR A 583 -33.84 -9.36 -10.93
C THR A 583 -34.99 -10.23 -10.44
N ALA A 584 -36.23 -9.88 -10.77
CA ALA A 584 -37.42 -10.67 -10.42
C ALA A 584 -37.35 -12.08 -11.00
N VAL A 585 -36.99 -12.20 -12.29
CA VAL A 585 -36.80 -13.51 -12.95
C VAL A 585 -35.70 -14.31 -12.26
N GLN A 586 -34.55 -13.70 -11.99
CA GLN A 586 -33.42 -14.38 -11.34
C GLN A 586 -33.80 -14.94 -9.97
N LEU A 587 -34.46 -14.14 -9.14
CA LEU A 587 -34.86 -14.54 -7.79
C LEU A 587 -35.96 -15.61 -7.80
N LEU A 588 -36.95 -15.49 -8.70
CA LEU A 588 -38.00 -16.50 -8.87
C LEU A 588 -37.43 -17.85 -9.33
N VAL A 589 -36.51 -17.83 -10.31
CA VAL A 589 -35.83 -19.04 -10.79
C VAL A 589 -34.99 -19.68 -9.69
N SER A 590 -34.26 -18.86 -8.93
CA SER A 590 -33.47 -19.33 -7.78
C SER A 590 -34.36 -19.93 -6.68
N GLY A 591 -35.60 -19.46 -6.56
CA GLY A 591 -36.64 -19.99 -5.68
C GLY A 591 -37.40 -21.21 -6.23
N GLY A 592 -37.00 -21.77 -7.37
CA GLY A 592 -37.57 -22.99 -7.94
C GLY A 592 -38.69 -22.79 -8.96
N VAL A 593 -39.01 -21.55 -9.33
CA VAL A 593 -40.01 -21.27 -10.39
C VAL A 593 -39.38 -21.48 -11.78
N ALA A 594 -40.07 -22.18 -12.68
CA ALA A 594 -39.58 -22.38 -14.05
C ALA A 594 -39.36 -21.03 -14.76
N LYS A 595 -38.30 -20.93 -15.57
CA LYS A 595 -37.88 -19.67 -16.21
C LYS A 595 -38.98 -18.99 -17.00
N GLU A 596 -39.76 -19.73 -17.77
CA GLU A 596 -40.87 -19.19 -18.59
C GLU A 596 -41.99 -18.63 -17.71
N ALA A 597 -42.29 -19.29 -16.59
CA ALA A 597 -43.26 -18.79 -15.62
C ALA A 597 -42.73 -17.54 -14.91
N ALA A 598 -41.46 -17.55 -14.48
CA ALA A 598 -40.81 -16.40 -13.86
C ALA A 598 -40.84 -15.16 -14.76
N GLN A 599 -40.59 -15.32 -16.07
CA GLN A 599 -40.70 -14.24 -17.06
C GLN A 599 -42.11 -13.65 -17.17
N GLN A 600 -43.16 -14.47 -17.07
CA GLN A 600 -44.54 -13.99 -17.10
C GLN A 600 -44.95 -13.29 -15.80
N LEU A 601 -44.33 -13.67 -14.69
CA LEU A 601 -44.58 -13.13 -13.36
C LEU A 601 -43.84 -11.84 -13.04
N ALA A 602 -42.68 -11.61 -13.67
CA ALA A 602 -41.83 -10.44 -13.39
C ALA A 602 -42.59 -9.09 -13.44
N PRO A 603 -43.46 -8.80 -14.43
CA PRO A 603 -44.23 -7.56 -14.44
C PRO A 603 -45.16 -7.38 -13.23
N ALA A 604 -45.73 -8.48 -12.70
CA ALA A 604 -46.57 -8.45 -11.51
C ALA A 604 -45.75 -8.17 -10.23
N VAL A 605 -44.52 -8.68 -10.18
CA VAL A 605 -43.57 -8.37 -9.09
C VAL A 605 -43.19 -6.89 -9.12
N VAL A 606 -42.82 -6.37 -10.29
CA VAL A 606 -42.46 -4.95 -10.48
C VAL A 606 -43.64 -4.03 -10.14
N ALA A 607 -44.86 -4.42 -10.51
CA ALA A 607 -46.08 -3.69 -10.17
C ALA A 607 -46.47 -3.77 -8.67
N GLY A 608 -45.80 -4.61 -7.89
CA GLY A 608 -46.12 -4.84 -6.47
C GLY A 608 -47.43 -5.60 -6.24
N ASP A 609 -47.89 -6.41 -7.20
CA ASP A 609 -49.10 -7.23 -7.06
C ASP A 609 -48.82 -8.48 -6.21
N GLN A 610 -48.74 -8.26 -4.90
CA GLN A 610 -48.42 -9.30 -3.92
C GLN A 610 -49.37 -10.51 -3.99
N GLN A 611 -50.67 -10.28 -4.25
CA GLN A 611 -51.65 -11.36 -4.29
C GLN A 611 -51.40 -12.31 -5.47
N THR A 612 -51.17 -11.74 -6.67
CA THR A 612 -50.88 -12.53 -7.87
C THR A 612 -49.56 -13.28 -7.71
N VAL A 613 -48.53 -12.61 -7.18
CA VAL A 613 -47.20 -13.20 -6.96
C VAL A 613 -47.27 -14.34 -5.93
N ALA A 614 -47.93 -14.13 -4.79
CA ALA A 614 -48.07 -15.17 -3.75
C ALA A 614 -48.83 -16.40 -4.27
N THR A 615 -49.94 -16.19 -5.00
CA THR A 615 -50.72 -17.29 -5.57
C THR A 615 -49.88 -18.12 -6.55
N ALA A 616 -49.01 -17.47 -7.33
CA ALA A 616 -48.13 -18.17 -8.25
C ALA A 616 -46.99 -18.89 -7.54
N ILE A 617 -46.41 -18.33 -6.48
CA ILE A 617 -45.38 -19.01 -5.68
C ILE A 617 -45.95 -20.28 -5.06
N GLU A 618 -47.13 -20.20 -4.43
CA GLU A 618 -47.84 -21.36 -3.86
C GLU A 618 -48.13 -22.44 -4.93
N ALA A 619 -48.43 -22.04 -6.17
CA ALA A 619 -48.70 -22.99 -7.26
C ALA A 619 -47.45 -23.65 -7.86
N ASN A 620 -46.26 -23.07 -7.67
CA ASN A 620 -45.02 -23.52 -8.31
C ASN A 620 -43.97 -24.05 -7.31
N THR A 621 -44.24 -23.98 -6.00
CA THR A 621 -43.33 -24.39 -4.92
C THR A 621 -44.09 -25.20 -3.87
N ASP A 622 -43.37 -25.79 -2.91
CA ASP A 622 -43.99 -26.54 -1.79
C ASP A 622 -44.44 -25.63 -0.62
N GLN A 623 -44.45 -24.31 -0.81
CA GLN A 623 -44.83 -23.33 0.22
C GLN A 623 -46.35 -23.28 0.44
N ASN A 624 -46.78 -23.14 1.71
CA ASN A 624 -48.17 -22.83 2.04
C ASN A 624 -48.52 -21.36 1.80
N GLN A 625 -49.81 -21.00 1.81
CA GLN A 625 -50.27 -19.64 1.56
C GLN A 625 -49.64 -18.55 2.46
N THR A 626 -49.33 -18.85 3.72
CA THR A 626 -48.69 -17.87 4.62
C THR A 626 -47.22 -17.64 4.23
N GLU A 627 -46.49 -18.72 3.94
CA GLU A 627 -45.11 -18.68 3.44
C GLU A 627 -45.02 -17.97 2.09
N ALA A 628 -45.91 -18.33 1.14
CA ALA A 628 -45.95 -17.72 -0.18
C ALA A 628 -46.25 -16.21 -0.11
N ASN A 629 -47.12 -15.77 0.81
CA ASN A 629 -47.38 -14.35 1.03
C ASN A 629 -46.17 -13.59 1.59
N ALA A 630 -45.41 -14.21 2.50
CA ALA A 630 -44.18 -13.63 3.04
C ALA A 630 -43.08 -13.56 1.97
N THR A 631 -42.88 -14.66 1.21
CA THR A 631 -41.94 -14.71 0.08
C THR A 631 -42.29 -13.67 -0.98
N ALA A 632 -43.57 -13.51 -1.33
CA ALA A 632 -44.00 -12.49 -2.28
C ALA A 632 -43.70 -11.07 -1.81
N ALA A 633 -43.93 -10.76 -0.53
CA ALA A 633 -43.61 -9.46 0.05
C ALA A 633 -42.09 -9.19 0.04
N ALA A 634 -41.29 -10.17 0.42
CA ALA A 634 -39.83 -10.11 0.39
C ALA A 634 -39.30 -9.89 -1.04
N LEU A 635 -39.83 -10.66 -2.00
CA LEU A 635 -39.48 -10.56 -3.41
C LEU A 635 -39.79 -9.16 -3.97
N ILE A 636 -41.01 -8.65 -3.75
CA ILE A 636 -41.42 -7.32 -4.21
C ILE A 636 -40.53 -6.24 -3.60
N SER A 637 -40.27 -6.28 -2.28
CA SER A 637 -39.38 -5.33 -1.62
C SER A 637 -37.97 -5.36 -2.20
N THR A 638 -37.42 -6.57 -2.40
CA THR A 638 -36.10 -6.78 -2.99
C THR A 638 -36.02 -6.19 -4.41
N VAL A 639 -36.98 -6.52 -5.28
CA VAL A 639 -37.03 -6.07 -6.68
C VAL A 639 -37.28 -4.57 -6.81
N SER A 640 -38.02 -3.98 -5.87
CA SER A 640 -38.19 -2.51 -5.81
C SER A 640 -36.88 -1.75 -5.53
N ARG A 641 -35.80 -2.48 -5.17
CA ARG A 641 -34.49 -1.96 -4.76
C ARG A 641 -33.36 -2.74 -5.44
N ALA A 642 -33.47 -2.89 -6.76
CA ALA A 642 -32.60 -3.73 -7.57
C ALA A 642 -31.18 -3.17 -7.80
N GLY A 643 -30.91 -1.91 -7.44
CA GLY A 643 -29.65 -1.22 -7.77
C GLY A 643 -28.42 -1.59 -6.94
N SER A 644 -28.59 -2.45 -5.94
CA SER A 644 -27.52 -2.97 -5.09
C SER A 644 -26.98 -4.29 -5.63
N THR A 645 -25.70 -4.57 -5.38
CA THR A 645 -25.01 -5.83 -5.76
C THR A 645 -25.77 -7.07 -5.30
N VAL A 646 -26.19 -7.06 -4.03
CA VAL A 646 -27.20 -7.98 -3.51
C VAL A 646 -28.47 -7.16 -3.31
N PRO A 647 -29.49 -7.31 -4.19
CA PRO A 647 -30.68 -6.48 -4.16
C PRO A 647 -31.38 -6.43 -2.80
N GLY A 648 -31.93 -5.27 -2.45
CA GLY A 648 -32.75 -5.07 -1.24
C GLY A 648 -32.46 -3.80 -0.45
N LEU A 649 -31.29 -3.18 -0.66
CA LEU A 649 -30.94 -1.89 -0.04
C LEU A 649 -31.45 -0.72 -0.87
N ALA A 650 -32.00 0.28 -0.17
CA ALA A 650 -32.39 1.53 -0.81
C ALA A 650 -31.18 2.44 -0.93
N ASN A 651 -31.16 3.27 -1.98
CA ASN A 651 -30.23 4.38 -2.06
C ASN A 651 -30.49 5.33 -0.87
N SER A 652 -29.43 5.69 -0.15
CA SER A 652 -29.51 6.52 1.06
C SER A 652 -29.48 8.03 0.78
N GLY A 653 -29.21 8.44 -0.47
CA GLY A 653 -29.08 9.84 -0.90
C GLY A 653 -27.67 10.43 -0.72
N ASN A 654 -26.83 9.77 0.06
CA ASN A 654 -25.44 10.15 0.42
C ASN A 654 -24.44 9.02 0.07
N GLU A 655 -24.69 8.27 -1.01
CA GLU A 655 -23.79 7.20 -1.46
C GLU A 655 -22.36 7.71 -1.76
N ARG A 656 -21.33 6.89 -1.49
CA ARG A 656 -19.90 7.28 -1.59
C ARG A 656 -19.42 7.55 -3.02
N HIS A 657 -20.19 7.14 -4.04
CA HIS A 657 -19.94 7.48 -5.44
C HIS A 657 -20.40 8.91 -5.80
N PHE A 658 -21.02 9.66 -4.88
CA PHE A 658 -21.44 11.06 -5.06
C PHE A 658 -22.36 11.28 -6.29
N ASN A 659 -23.14 10.25 -6.66
CA ASN A 659 -23.91 10.20 -7.90
C ASN A 659 -23.08 10.38 -9.18
N LEU A 660 -21.82 9.94 -9.17
CA LEU A 660 -20.89 10.00 -10.30
C LEU A 660 -20.40 8.61 -10.68
N PHE A 661 -20.13 8.40 -11.96
CA PHE A 661 -19.50 7.19 -12.49
C PHE A 661 -18.67 7.51 -13.73
N ALA A 662 -17.76 6.60 -14.13
CA ALA A 662 -17.11 6.66 -15.43
C ALA A 662 -17.87 5.78 -16.43
N ASN A 663 -18.21 6.33 -17.59
CA ASN A 663 -18.73 5.50 -18.69
C ASN A 663 -17.61 4.65 -19.32
N ALA A 664 -17.96 3.80 -20.29
CA ALA A 664 -17.02 2.98 -21.05
C ALA A 664 -15.90 3.75 -21.81
N GLN A 665 -16.01 5.08 -21.93
CA GLN A 665 -14.97 5.95 -22.50
C GLN A 665 -14.13 6.64 -21.41
N GLY A 666 -14.28 6.27 -20.15
CA GLY A 666 -13.60 6.89 -19.00
C GLY A 666 -14.11 8.29 -18.64
N GLN A 667 -15.21 8.75 -19.23
CA GLN A 667 -15.77 10.09 -19.00
C GLN A 667 -16.67 10.10 -17.78
N ILE A 668 -16.50 11.11 -16.92
CA ILE A 668 -17.36 11.30 -15.74
C ILE A 668 -18.78 11.69 -16.14
N GLN A 669 -19.74 10.90 -15.72
CA GLN A 669 -21.18 11.16 -15.88
C GLN A 669 -21.88 11.20 -14.52
N SER A 670 -23.09 11.76 -14.52
CA SER A 670 -23.96 11.77 -13.35
C SER A 670 -24.96 10.63 -13.44
N MET A 671 -25.19 9.98 -12.31
CA MET A 671 -26.18 8.92 -12.19
C MET A 671 -27.61 9.47 -12.25
N THR A 672 -28.53 8.69 -12.82
CA THR A 672 -29.96 9.03 -12.89
C THR A 672 -30.78 7.89 -12.28
N PHE A 673 -31.47 8.16 -11.16
CA PHE A 673 -32.25 7.17 -10.39
C PHE A 673 -33.73 7.05 -10.81
N ASP A 674 -34.09 7.57 -11.98
CA ASP A 674 -35.40 7.36 -12.60
C ASP A 674 -35.40 6.01 -13.33
N THR A 675 -36.21 5.05 -12.89
CA THR A 675 -36.24 3.70 -13.46
C THR A 675 -36.70 3.65 -14.92
N SER A 676 -37.30 4.72 -15.45
CA SER A 676 -37.66 4.84 -16.87
C SER A 676 -36.51 5.33 -17.75
N ASN A 677 -35.47 5.90 -17.15
CA ASN A 677 -34.30 6.46 -17.83
C ASN A 677 -33.06 6.36 -16.93
N ALA A 678 -32.79 5.18 -16.40
CA ALA A 678 -31.71 4.97 -15.46
C ALA A 678 -30.36 5.10 -16.16
N VAL A 679 -29.40 5.75 -15.53
CA VAL A 679 -28.04 5.97 -16.06
C VAL A 679 -27.03 5.69 -14.96
N GLY A 680 -26.03 4.84 -15.24
CA GLY A 680 -25.01 4.43 -14.27
C GLY A 680 -25.34 3.18 -13.47
N ALA A 681 -26.26 2.33 -13.97
CA ALA A 681 -26.58 1.05 -13.34
C ALA A 681 -25.38 0.09 -13.38
N GLY A 682 -25.02 -0.50 -12.24
CA GLY A 682 -23.89 -1.41 -12.13
C GLY A 682 -22.50 -0.75 -12.14
N GLU A 683 -22.44 0.59 -12.10
CA GLU A 683 -21.18 1.36 -12.21
C GLU A 683 -20.58 1.77 -10.85
N SER A 684 -20.93 1.07 -9.77
CA SER A 684 -20.34 1.27 -8.44
C SER A 684 -18.85 1.00 -8.51
N GLY A 685 -18.03 1.90 -7.96
CA GLY A 685 -16.57 1.75 -7.97
C GLY A 685 -15.89 1.99 -9.33
N SER A 686 -16.64 2.36 -10.38
CA SER A 686 -16.07 2.63 -11.73
C SER A 686 -14.99 3.74 -11.76
N LEU A 687 -14.89 4.54 -10.70
CA LEU A 687 -13.90 5.62 -10.55
C LEU A 687 -12.73 5.28 -9.62
N TYR A 688 -12.73 4.06 -9.05
CA TYR A 688 -11.78 3.68 -8.02
C TYR A 688 -10.38 3.40 -8.58
N ILE A 689 -10.26 2.61 -9.66
CA ILE A 689 -9.01 2.47 -10.41
C ILE A 689 -8.89 3.66 -11.36
N ASN A 690 -7.91 4.52 -11.10
CA ASN A 690 -7.70 5.75 -11.86
C ASN A 690 -6.38 5.73 -12.62
N LEU A 691 -6.41 5.18 -13.84
CA LEU A 691 -5.25 5.12 -14.73
C LEU A 691 -4.85 6.50 -15.31
N ASN A 692 -5.63 7.55 -15.06
CA ASN A 692 -5.29 8.92 -15.45
C ASN A 692 -4.67 9.73 -14.30
N ASN A 693 -4.67 9.19 -13.08
CA ASN A 693 -4.04 9.78 -11.91
C ASN A 693 -3.70 8.69 -10.90
N PHE A 694 -2.45 8.21 -10.95
CA PHE A 694 -1.98 7.12 -10.09
C PHE A 694 -2.04 7.47 -8.60
N LEU A 695 -1.80 8.75 -8.25
CA LEU A 695 -1.86 9.20 -6.86
C LEU A 695 -3.29 9.14 -6.33
N ALA A 696 -4.30 9.48 -7.14
CA ALA A 696 -5.70 9.32 -6.75
C ALA A 696 -6.09 7.84 -6.59
N ALA A 697 -5.57 6.95 -7.45
CA ALA A 697 -5.78 5.50 -7.31
C ALA A 697 -5.14 4.95 -6.02
N ARG A 698 -3.91 5.38 -5.69
CA ARG A 698 -3.26 5.08 -4.40
C ARG A 698 -4.10 5.58 -3.23
N ASP A 699 -4.51 6.84 -3.29
CA ASP A 699 -5.17 7.50 -2.18
C ASP A 699 -6.62 7.04 -1.99
N ASN A 700 -7.27 6.46 -3.01
CA ASN A 700 -8.53 5.71 -2.85
C ASN A 700 -8.34 4.51 -1.90
N ASN A 701 -7.21 3.79 -2.02
CA ASN A 701 -6.89 2.67 -1.13
C ASN A 701 -6.53 3.15 0.29
N ARG A 702 -5.73 4.22 0.39
CA ARG A 702 -5.42 4.84 1.70
C ARG A 702 -6.67 5.38 2.41
N GLN A 703 -7.57 6.04 1.68
CA GLN A 703 -8.84 6.52 2.21
C GLN A 703 -9.73 5.37 2.69
N SER A 704 -9.75 4.25 1.98
CA SER A 704 -10.52 3.06 2.41
C SER A 704 -10.02 2.50 3.75
N ALA A 705 -8.70 2.42 3.93
CA ALA A 705 -8.11 2.00 5.21
C ALA A 705 -8.41 3.01 6.33
N LEU A 706 -8.35 4.32 6.03
CA LEU A 706 -8.67 5.38 6.99
C LEU A 706 -10.16 5.35 7.40
N ASP A 707 -11.07 5.11 6.46
CA ASP A 707 -12.49 4.92 6.74
C ASP A 707 -12.73 3.74 7.69
N GLN A 708 -11.95 2.65 7.54
CA GLN A 708 -12.00 1.49 8.44
C GLN A 708 -11.47 1.82 9.83
N MET A 709 -10.42 2.64 9.95
CA MET A 709 -9.94 3.13 11.26
C MET A 709 -11.01 3.94 11.98
N THR A 710 -11.67 4.86 11.26
CA THR A 710 -12.77 5.68 11.81
C THR A 710 -13.96 4.80 12.19
N LEU A 711 -14.33 3.83 11.34
CA LEU A 711 -15.39 2.86 11.65
C LEU A 711 -15.08 2.07 12.92
N ARG A 712 -13.83 1.61 13.10
CA ARG A 712 -13.39 0.87 14.29
C ARG A 712 -13.53 1.71 15.56
N ALA A 713 -13.15 2.98 15.50
CA ALA A 713 -13.28 3.91 16.62
C ALA A 713 -14.75 4.19 16.99
N SER A 714 -15.67 4.10 16.03
CA SER A 714 -17.12 4.31 16.23
C SER A 714 -17.91 3.11 16.76
N LEU A 715 -17.27 1.98 17.03
CA LEU A 715 -17.98 0.78 17.50
C LEU A 715 -18.27 0.81 19.01
N GLU A 716 -17.42 1.48 19.79
CA GLU A 716 -17.56 1.55 21.25
C GLU A 716 -18.83 2.31 21.63
N GLY A 717 -19.67 1.69 22.48
CA GLY A 717 -20.94 2.29 22.92
C GLY A 717 -22.04 2.33 21.85
N LEU A 718 -21.83 1.73 20.67
CA LEU A 718 -22.83 1.72 19.62
C LEU A 718 -24.09 0.94 20.02
N GLU A 719 -25.25 1.58 19.95
CA GLU A 719 -26.54 0.97 20.24
C GLU A 719 -27.12 0.24 19.01
N LEU A 720 -27.29 -1.07 19.11
CA LEU A 720 -27.98 -1.89 18.10
C LEU A 720 -29.49 -1.87 18.35
N PRO A 721 -30.34 -1.39 17.42
CA PRO A 721 -31.79 -1.35 17.64
C PRO A 721 -32.45 -2.73 17.55
N ALA A 722 -33.43 -3.00 18.40
CA ALA A 722 -34.28 -4.19 18.27
C ALA A 722 -35.24 -4.08 17.07
N ALA A 723 -35.73 -5.21 16.56
CA ALA A 723 -36.75 -5.24 15.50
C ALA A 723 -38.01 -4.46 15.92
N GLY A 724 -38.37 -3.41 15.16
CA GLY A 724 -39.48 -2.52 15.49
C GLY A 724 -39.01 -1.12 15.90
N MET A 725 -39.85 -0.34 16.60
CA MET A 725 -39.54 1.05 16.96
C MET A 725 -39.23 1.20 18.46
N GLY A 726 -38.03 1.72 18.77
CA GLY A 726 -37.77 2.46 20.01
C GLY A 726 -37.12 1.72 21.19
N SER A 727 -36.49 0.57 20.99
CA SER A 727 -35.70 -0.12 22.02
C SER A 727 -34.35 -0.61 21.51
N THR A 728 -33.32 -0.44 22.33
CA THR A 728 -31.97 -0.99 22.11
C THR A 728 -31.97 -2.48 22.43
N LEU A 729 -31.45 -3.30 21.52
CA LEU A 729 -31.22 -4.73 21.72
C LEU A 729 -29.98 -4.94 22.59
N GLU A 730 -28.87 -4.31 22.19
CA GLU A 730 -27.55 -4.44 22.81
C GLU A 730 -26.73 -3.17 22.56
N THR A 731 -25.84 -2.84 23.49
CA THR A 731 -24.85 -1.77 23.34
C THR A 731 -23.48 -2.44 23.26
N LEU A 732 -22.72 -2.12 22.22
CA LEU A 732 -21.41 -2.71 22.01
C LEU A 732 -20.39 -2.16 23.02
N ASP A 733 -19.56 -3.04 23.54
CA ASP A 733 -18.39 -2.78 24.39
C ASP A 733 -17.19 -3.46 23.73
N THR A 734 -16.39 -2.67 23.03
CA THR A 734 -15.30 -3.06 22.13
C THR A 734 -13.93 -2.53 22.57
N ASP A 735 -13.90 -1.70 23.61
CA ASP A 735 -12.69 -1.08 24.13
C ASP A 735 -12.29 -1.64 25.49
N PHE A 736 -10.99 -1.65 25.79
CA PHE A 736 -10.55 -2.01 27.14
C PHE A 736 -11.01 -0.96 28.14
N ALA A 737 -11.54 -1.43 29.27
CA ALA A 737 -11.83 -0.55 30.39
C ALA A 737 -10.53 0.07 30.93
N SER A 738 -10.65 1.24 31.58
CA SER A 738 -9.48 1.97 32.16
C SER A 738 -8.68 1.17 33.21
N ASP A 739 -9.22 0.07 33.74
CA ASP A 739 -8.53 -0.83 34.68
C ASP A 739 -7.84 -2.02 33.98
N GLY A 740 -7.87 -2.07 32.65
CA GLY A 740 -7.29 -3.12 31.81
C GLY A 740 -8.20 -4.33 31.60
N THR A 741 -9.47 -4.26 32.00
CA THR A 741 -10.45 -5.33 31.69
C THR A 741 -10.66 -5.41 30.17
N PRO A 742 -10.55 -6.59 29.54
CA PRO A 742 -10.84 -6.77 28.12
C PRO A 742 -12.29 -6.45 27.77
N PRO A 743 -12.57 -6.00 26.53
CA PRO A 743 -13.93 -5.73 26.09
C PRO A 743 -14.82 -6.97 26.10
N GLU A 744 -16.13 -6.79 26.32
CA GLU A 744 -17.12 -7.86 26.17
C GLU A 744 -17.23 -8.37 24.72
N HIS A 745 -16.99 -7.50 23.73
CA HIS A 745 -17.11 -7.79 22.31
C HIS A 745 -15.76 -7.60 21.59
N SER A 746 -15.13 -8.69 21.20
CA SER A 746 -13.97 -8.63 20.30
C SER A 746 -14.38 -8.14 18.91
N VAL A 747 -13.49 -7.37 18.26
CA VAL A 747 -13.69 -6.89 16.89
C VAL A 747 -12.87 -7.71 15.91
N PHE A 748 -13.52 -8.18 14.85
CA PHE A 748 -12.97 -9.00 13.77
C PHE A 748 -13.13 -8.28 12.43
N PHE A 749 -12.38 -8.73 11.43
CA PHE A 749 -12.47 -8.19 10.08
C PHE A 749 -12.80 -9.28 9.05
N ALA A 750 -13.69 -9.00 8.11
CA ALA A 750 -13.94 -9.85 6.95
C ALA A 750 -13.89 -9.00 5.67
N GLY A 751 -12.93 -9.30 4.80
CA GLY A 751 -12.80 -8.62 3.50
C GLY A 751 -13.13 -9.57 2.36
N HIS A 752 -13.68 -9.04 1.28
CA HIS A 752 -13.81 -9.75 0.00
C HIS A 752 -13.14 -8.96 -1.13
N SER A 753 -12.25 -9.59 -1.90
CA SER A 753 -11.61 -8.98 -3.08
C SER A 753 -10.92 -7.66 -2.73
N LEU A 754 -11.29 -6.52 -3.33
CA LEU A 754 -10.77 -5.21 -2.92
C LEU A 754 -10.88 -4.95 -1.41
N GLY A 755 -11.90 -5.48 -0.73
CA GLY A 755 -12.02 -5.36 0.71
C GLY A 755 -10.90 -6.04 1.49
N THR A 756 -10.27 -7.10 0.95
CA THR A 756 -9.04 -7.65 1.55
C THR A 756 -7.82 -6.81 1.19
N ILE A 757 -7.81 -6.21 -0.01
CA ILE A 757 -6.71 -5.36 -0.49
C ILE A 757 -6.59 -4.12 0.40
N THR A 758 -7.72 -3.49 0.76
CA THR A 758 -7.72 -2.33 1.66
C THR A 758 -7.71 -2.72 3.13
N GLY A 759 -8.27 -3.88 3.47
CA GLY A 759 -8.24 -4.43 4.84
C GLY A 759 -6.85 -4.82 5.34
N THR A 760 -5.96 -5.30 4.46
CA THR A 760 -4.59 -5.70 4.84
C THR A 760 -3.76 -4.53 5.40
N PRO A 761 -3.59 -3.39 4.69
CA PRO A 761 -2.87 -2.25 5.24
C PRO A 761 -3.59 -1.62 6.44
N TYR A 762 -4.93 -1.68 6.50
CA TYR A 762 -5.68 -1.26 7.69
C TYR A 762 -5.29 -2.08 8.94
N ILE A 763 -5.48 -3.40 8.90
CA ILE A 763 -5.16 -4.31 10.02
C ILE A 763 -3.68 -4.19 10.39
N SER A 764 -2.81 -4.19 9.38
CA SER A 764 -1.37 -4.03 9.59
C SER A 764 -1.08 -2.75 10.37
N SER A 765 -1.71 -1.63 10.03
CA SER A 765 -1.47 -0.34 10.67
C SER A 765 -1.99 -0.28 12.10
N VAL A 766 -3.22 -0.75 12.36
CA VAL A 766 -3.82 -0.65 13.71
C VAL A 766 -3.27 -1.67 14.69
N ASN A 767 -2.92 -2.89 14.24
CA ASN A 767 -2.40 -3.93 15.13
C ASN A 767 -0.90 -3.83 15.37
N GLN A 768 -0.20 -2.94 14.65
CA GLN A 768 1.25 -2.81 14.76
C GLN A 768 1.69 -2.39 16.17
N ASN A 769 0.93 -1.50 16.82
CA ASN A 769 1.17 -1.04 18.18
C ASN A 769 2.64 -0.67 18.46
N SER A 770 3.26 0.04 17.51
CA SER A 770 4.70 0.28 17.44
C SER A 770 5.23 1.06 18.64
N LEU A 771 4.41 1.86 19.35
CA LEU A 771 4.86 2.60 20.53
C LEU A 771 5.05 1.74 21.78
N ASN A 772 4.52 0.52 21.82
CA ASN A 772 4.66 -0.35 22.99
C ASN A 772 6.12 -0.71 23.28
N ILE A 773 6.51 -0.69 24.56
CA ILE A 773 7.87 -0.97 25.01
C ILE A 773 7.92 -2.30 25.75
N ALA A 774 8.75 -3.23 25.26
CA ALA A 774 8.93 -4.55 25.86
C ALA A 774 9.58 -4.53 27.26
N ALA A 775 9.29 -5.56 28.04
CA ALA A 775 9.74 -5.74 29.42
C ALA A 775 11.17 -6.29 29.52
N ASP A 776 12.14 -5.61 28.92
CA ASP A 776 13.59 -5.92 28.94
C ASP A 776 14.40 -5.06 27.96
N ALA A 777 13.73 -4.28 27.11
CA ALA A 777 14.37 -3.36 26.17
C ALA A 777 15.36 -2.42 26.89
N SER A 778 16.55 -2.24 26.29
CA SER A 778 17.57 -1.30 26.73
C SER A 778 16.98 0.11 26.84
N GLY A 779 16.80 0.61 28.07
CA GLY A 779 16.18 1.92 28.33
C GLY A 779 14.83 1.87 29.06
N ASN A 780 14.32 0.68 29.40
CA ASN A 780 13.20 0.48 30.32
C ASN A 780 13.69 0.34 31.78
N PRO A 781 13.69 1.41 32.60
CA PRO A 781 14.26 1.40 33.95
C PRO A 781 13.45 0.54 34.94
N THR A 782 12.23 0.16 34.57
CA THR A 782 11.31 -0.59 35.45
C THR A 782 11.27 -2.09 35.16
N GLY A 783 11.79 -2.54 34.01
CA GLY A 783 11.72 -3.93 33.57
C GLY A 783 10.30 -4.49 33.39
N SER A 784 9.28 -3.63 33.40
CA SER A 784 7.87 -3.98 33.20
C SER A 784 7.39 -3.48 31.84
N ALA A 785 6.49 -4.19 31.16
CA ALA A 785 5.94 -3.72 29.90
C ALA A 785 5.23 -2.37 30.10
N LEU A 786 5.52 -1.40 29.22
CA LEU A 786 4.89 -0.08 29.22
C LEU A 786 4.04 0.02 27.95
N PRO A 787 2.72 -0.23 28.03
CA PRO A 787 1.84 0.02 26.90
C PRO A 787 1.68 1.54 26.74
N ILE A 788 2.14 2.05 25.61
CA ILE A 788 2.03 3.47 25.24
C ILE A 788 0.94 3.63 24.18
N ALA A 789 0.79 2.62 23.31
CA ALA A 789 -0.26 2.54 22.31
C ALA A 789 -1.60 2.12 22.95
N SER A 790 -2.71 2.54 22.33
CA SER A 790 -4.03 2.01 22.65
C SER A 790 -4.29 0.76 21.82
N VAL A 791 -4.44 -0.38 22.49
CA VAL A 791 -4.88 -1.65 21.85
C VAL A 791 -6.37 -1.67 21.50
N ASN A 792 -7.10 -0.59 21.82
CA ASN A 792 -8.52 -0.48 21.50
C ASN A 792 -8.78 -0.44 19.99
N ASN A 793 -7.79 -0.18 19.14
CA ASN A 793 -8.00 -0.23 17.69
C ASN A 793 -7.69 -1.60 17.08
N ASP A 794 -7.23 -2.56 17.89
CA ASP A 794 -6.80 -3.86 17.40
C ASP A 794 -7.96 -4.69 16.81
N ILE A 795 -7.64 -5.45 15.76
CA ILE A 795 -8.48 -6.48 15.15
C ILE A 795 -8.02 -7.86 15.66
N ALA A 796 -8.92 -8.57 16.33
CA ALA A 796 -8.60 -9.85 16.97
C ALA A 796 -8.27 -10.96 15.97
N ALA A 797 -9.01 -11.03 14.86
CA ALA A 797 -8.76 -11.95 13.76
C ALA A 797 -9.40 -11.45 12.46
N ALA A 798 -8.90 -11.93 11.32
CA ALA A 798 -9.39 -11.53 10.01
C ALA A 798 -9.67 -12.72 9.07
N SER A 799 -10.70 -12.56 8.24
CA SER A 799 -11.04 -13.49 7.15
C SER A 799 -10.94 -12.79 5.81
N MET A 800 -9.96 -13.20 5.02
CA MET A 800 -9.61 -12.62 3.73
C MET A 800 -10.11 -13.50 2.60
N LEU A 801 -11.28 -13.15 2.03
CA LEU A 801 -11.94 -13.90 0.96
C LEU A 801 -11.44 -13.41 -0.40
N THR A 802 -10.84 -14.34 -1.17
CA THR A 802 -10.17 -14.11 -2.46
C THR A 802 -9.18 -12.93 -2.43
N PRO A 803 -8.12 -13.00 -1.60
CA PRO A 803 -7.23 -11.86 -1.41
C PRO A 803 -6.19 -11.72 -2.51
N GLY A 804 -5.59 -10.54 -2.66
CA GLY A 804 -4.54 -10.31 -3.65
C GLY A 804 -3.57 -9.20 -3.25
N GLY A 805 -2.32 -9.31 -3.70
CA GLY A 805 -1.30 -8.26 -3.63
C GLY A 805 -0.62 -8.06 -4.99
N GLY A 806 0.34 -7.14 -5.06
CA GLY A 806 1.01 -6.77 -6.31
C GLY A 806 -0.01 -6.21 -7.30
N VAL A 807 -0.85 -5.28 -6.82
CA VAL A 807 -2.15 -4.91 -7.40
C VAL A 807 -2.05 -4.56 -8.89
N VAL A 808 -0.99 -3.89 -9.33
CA VAL A 808 -0.89 -3.44 -10.72
C VAL A 808 -0.59 -4.61 -11.66
N ARG A 809 0.32 -5.52 -11.28
CA ARG A 809 0.59 -6.73 -12.07
C ARG A 809 -0.50 -7.78 -11.90
N LEU A 810 -1.23 -7.77 -10.78
CA LEU A 810 -2.46 -8.54 -10.60
C LEU A 810 -3.52 -8.10 -11.63
N LEU A 811 -3.75 -6.80 -11.80
CA LEU A 811 -4.69 -6.27 -12.79
C LEU A 811 -4.31 -6.68 -14.22
N GLU A 812 -3.02 -6.70 -14.54
CA GLU A 812 -2.51 -7.18 -15.84
C GLU A 812 -2.70 -8.70 -16.03
N ASN A 813 -2.71 -9.47 -14.95
CA ASN A 813 -2.87 -10.93 -14.97
C ASN A 813 -4.31 -11.39 -14.66
N SER A 814 -5.25 -10.46 -14.55
CA SER A 814 -6.67 -10.74 -14.32
C SER A 814 -7.42 -10.89 -15.65
N PRO A 815 -7.98 -12.06 -15.98
CA PRO A 815 -8.87 -12.21 -17.14
C PRO A 815 -10.02 -11.20 -17.18
N THR A 816 -10.53 -10.80 -16.00
CA THR A 816 -11.61 -9.82 -15.90
C THR A 816 -11.16 -8.40 -16.21
N PHE A 817 -10.01 -7.95 -15.70
CA PHE A 817 -9.58 -6.54 -15.81
C PHE A 817 -8.60 -6.26 -16.95
N ALA A 818 -7.65 -7.16 -17.22
CA ALA A 818 -6.58 -6.93 -18.18
C ALA A 818 -7.10 -6.52 -19.57
N PRO A 819 -8.13 -7.18 -20.16
CA PRO A 819 -8.62 -6.82 -21.49
C PRO A 819 -9.07 -5.36 -21.63
N GLN A 820 -9.75 -4.81 -20.62
CA GLN A 820 -10.22 -3.42 -20.66
C GLN A 820 -9.05 -2.43 -20.50
N ILE A 821 -8.14 -2.72 -19.58
CA ILE A 821 -6.97 -1.88 -19.30
C ILE A 821 -6.07 -1.82 -20.54
N LEU A 822 -5.71 -2.98 -21.10
CA LEU A 822 -4.83 -3.07 -22.27
C LEU A 822 -5.44 -2.39 -23.49
N LEU A 823 -6.73 -2.60 -23.75
CA LEU A 823 -7.43 -1.93 -24.85
C LEU A 823 -7.46 -0.40 -24.67
N GLY A 824 -7.69 0.08 -23.45
CA GLY A 824 -7.69 1.49 -23.12
C GLY A 824 -6.32 2.14 -23.28
N LEU A 825 -5.26 1.48 -22.81
CA LEU A 825 -3.88 1.95 -22.94
C LEU A 825 -3.41 1.96 -24.40
N GLN A 826 -3.73 0.91 -25.17
CA GLN A 826 -3.39 0.83 -26.59
C GLN A 826 -4.02 1.98 -27.39
N GLN A 827 -5.26 2.38 -27.07
CA GLN A 827 -5.91 3.54 -27.70
C GLN A 827 -5.19 4.87 -27.43
N ASN A 828 -4.33 4.91 -26.41
CA ASN A 828 -3.49 6.06 -26.05
C ASN A 828 -2.01 5.87 -26.44
N GLY A 829 -1.68 4.87 -27.27
CA GLY A 829 -0.32 4.63 -27.77
C GLY A 829 0.59 3.87 -26.80
N ILE A 830 0.05 3.26 -25.75
CA ILE A 830 0.80 2.45 -24.79
C ILE A 830 0.44 0.98 -25.02
N GLU A 831 1.32 0.23 -25.67
CA GLU A 831 1.07 -1.15 -26.10
C GLU A 831 1.79 -2.17 -25.19
N GLN A 832 1.13 -3.29 -24.88
CA GLN A 832 1.76 -4.35 -24.08
C GLN A 832 3.02 -4.88 -24.79
N GLY A 833 4.12 -4.97 -24.04
CA GLY A 833 5.43 -5.34 -24.58
C GLY A 833 6.28 -4.16 -25.08
N SER A 834 5.84 -2.91 -24.92
CA SER A 834 6.70 -1.73 -25.12
C SER A 834 7.41 -1.31 -23.83
N ALA A 835 8.51 -0.56 -23.95
CA ALA A 835 9.18 0.06 -22.81
C ALA A 835 8.28 1.09 -22.08
N SER A 836 7.42 1.79 -22.84
CA SER A 836 6.47 2.76 -22.28
C SER A 836 5.39 2.07 -21.42
N PHE A 837 4.90 0.90 -21.83
CA PHE A 837 3.97 0.10 -21.04
C PHE A 837 4.61 -0.42 -19.76
N GLU A 838 5.84 -0.96 -19.84
CA GLU A 838 6.54 -1.44 -18.64
C GLU A 838 6.81 -0.30 -17.65
N THR A 839 7.21 0.88 -18.13
CA THR A 839 7.40 2.05 -17.27
C THR A 839 6.08 2.52 -16.67
N PHE A 840 5.00 2.54 -17.45
CA PHE A 840 3.66 2.90 -16.98
C PHE A 840 3.23 1.98 -15.83
N MET A 841 3.35 0.66 -16.01
CA MET A 841 2.95 -0.33 -15.00
C MET A 841 3.85 -0.29 -13.76
N ASN A 842 5.16 -0.12 -13.91
CA ASN A 842 6.08 -0.07 -12.78
C ASN A 842 5.91 1.20 -11.94
N VAL A 843 5.73 2.37 -12.56
CA VAL A 843 5.46 3.62 -11.82
C VAL A 843 4.06 3.58 -11.20
N PHE A 844 3.09 2.96 -11.86
CA PHE A 844 1.77 2.77 -11.25
C PHE A 844 1.86 1.85 -10.02
N GLN A 845 2.57 0.72 -10.11
CA GLN A 845 2.79 -0.18 -8.96
C GLN A 845 3.43 0.58 -7.81
N HIS A 846 4.50 1.31 -8.11
CA HIS A 846 5.20 2.12 -7.13
C HIS A 846 4.30 3.17 -6.45
N ALA A 847 3.38 3.80 -7.18
CA ALA A 847 2.39 4.66 -6.56
C ALA A 847 1.47 3.90 -5.60
N ILE A 848 1.03 2.68 -5.94
CA ILE A 848 0.13 1.87 -5.11
C ILE A 848 0.82 1.28 -3.88
N ASP A 849 2.14 1.05 -3.91
CA ASP A 849 2.90 0.31 -2.89
C ASP A 849 2.56 0.63 -1.43
N SER A 850 2.37 1.90 -1.10
CA SER A 850 2.01 2.35 0.25
C SER A 850 0.65 1.84 0.79
N ALA A 851 -0.13 1.18 -0.05
CA ALA A 851 -1.38 0.52 0.31
C ALA A 851 -1.52 -0.85 -0.40
N ASP A 852 -0.44 -1.39 -0.96
CA ASP A 852 -0.44 -2.71 -1.59
C ASP A 852 -0.21 -3.80 -0.52
N PRO A 853 -1.13 -4.77 -0.34
CA PRO A 853 -1.03 -5.83 0.65
C PRO A 853 0.31 -6.57 0.71
N VAL A 854 0.99 -6.75 -0.43
CA VAL A 854 2.22 -7.55 -0.45
C VAL A 854 3.36 -6.90 0.35
N ASN A 855 3.38 -5.57 0.44
CA ASN A 855 4.36 -4.82 1.23
C ASN A 855 4.17 -5.00 2.74
N PHE A 856 2.98 -5.41 3.19
CA PHE A 856 2.69 -5.57 4.62
C PHE A 856 2.89 -7.01 5.09
N THR A 857 3.36 -7.92 4.23
CA THR A 857 3.49 -9.35 4.58
C THR A 857 4.54 -9.61 5.66
N ASP A 858 5.55 -8.76 5.82
CA ASP A 858 6.54 -8.85 6.88
C ASP A 858 6.23 -8.02 8.13
N ASN A 859 5.19 -7.18 8.07
CA ASN A 859 4.75 -6.33 9.17
C ASN A 859 4.27 -7.15 10.39
N SER A 860 4.71 -6.75 11.59
CA SER A 860 4.40 -7.48 12.83
C SER A 860 2.93 -7.44 13.23
N GLY A 861 2.23 -6.32 13.03
CA GLY A 861 0.79 -6.20 13.29
C GLY A 861 0.01 -7.23 12.47
N LEU A 862 0.34 -7.35 11.18
CA LEU A 862 -0.28 -8.35 10.32
C LEU A 862 0.09 -9.79 10.73
N ARG A 863 1.38 -10.06 10.97
CA ARG A 863 1.89 -11.40 11.33
C ARG A 863 1.38 -11.94 12.67
N THR A 864 1.06 -11.06 13.60
CA THR A 864 0.55 -11.45 14.94
C THR A 864 -0.97 -11.57 14.96
N THR A 865 -1.66 -11.08 13.93
CA THR A 865 -3.11 -11.24 13.75
C THR A 865 -3.42 -12.61 13.19
N THR A 866 -4.38 -13.32 13.79
CA THR A 866 -4.90 -14.56 13.22
C THR A 866 -5.67 -14.26 11.92
N GLN A 867 -5.26 -14.87 10.81
CA GLN A 867 -5.83 -14.58 9.48
C GLN A 867 -6.21 -15.85 8.72
N LEU A 868 -7.40 -15.89 8.14
CA LEU A 868 -7.78 -16.89 7.15
C LEU A 868 -7.65 -16.32 5.74
N LEU A 869 -6.75 -16.85 4.92
CA LEU A 869 -6.68 -16.54 3.49
C LEU A 869 -7.45 -17.61 2.71
N SER A 870 -8.49 -17.20 1.99
CA SER A 870 -9.38 -18.09 1.25
C SER A 870 -9.27 -17.83 -0.26
N MET A 871 -8.85 -18.82 -1.04
CA MET A 871 -8.72 -18.71 -2.50
C MET A 871 -9.62 -19.70 -3.23
N VAL A 872 -10.06 -19.34 -4.43
CA VAL A 872 -10.73 -20.26 -5.37
C VAL A 872 -9.76 -20.57 -6.51
N GLU A 873 -9.60 -21.84 -6.85
CA GLU A 873 -8.75 -22.26 -7.97
C GLU A 873 -9.28 -21.68 -9.29
N GLY A 874 -8.40 -21.04 -10.06
CA GLY A 874 -8.76 -20.47 -11.36
C GLY A 874 -9.64 -19.22 -11.30
N ASP A 875 -9.62 -18.50 -10.16
CA ASP A 875 -10.28 -17.21 -10.01
C ASP A 875 -9.87 -16.25 -11.15
N SER A 876 -10.88 -15.72 -11.85
CA SER A 876 -10.72 -14.87 -13.03
C SER A 876 -10.55 -13.38 -12.72
N VAL A 877 -10.79 -12.98 -11.46
CA VAL A 877 -10.73 -11.60 -11.00
C VAL A 877 -9.41 -11.37 -10.27
N ILE A 878 -9.14 -12.17 -9.24
CA ILE A 878 -7.88 -12.16 -8.50
C ILE A 878 -7.12 -13.45 -8.84
N PRO A 879 -6.13 -13.41 -9.76
CA PRO A 879 -5.35 -14.59 -10.08
C PRO A 879 -4.69 -15.16 -8.82
N ASN A 880 -4.58 -16.48 -8.77
CA ASN A 880 -3.96 -17.16 -7.63
C ASN A 880 -2.46 -16.81 -7.51
N ALA A 881 -1.76 -16.76 -8.63
CA ALA A 881 -0.41 -16.20 -8.82
C ALA A 881 -0.16 -15.93 -10.31
N ALA A 882 0.98 -15.33 -10.65
CA ALA A 882 1.37 -14.97 -12.02
C ALA A 882 2.84 -15.32 -12.35
N ASP A 883 3.39 -16.33 -11.70
CA ASP A 883 4.74 -16.86 -11.97
C ASP A 883 4.79 -18.38 -11.67
N ALA A 884 4.92 -19.19 -12.72
CA ALA A 884 4.91 -20.65 -12.59
C ALA A 884 6.22 -21.21 -12.01
N ASP A 885 7.34 -20.48 -12.16
CA ASP A 885 8.64 -20.94 -11.64
C ASP A 885 8.69 -20.80 -10.12
N VAL A 886 7.96 -19.83 -9.56
CA VAL A 886 7.83 -19.62 -8.11
C VAL A 886 6.68 -20.42 -7.52
N TRP A 887 5.51 -20.40 -8.17
CA TRP A 887 4.25 -20.90 -7.58
C TRP A 887 3.74 -22.21 -8.20
N GLY A 888 4.49 -22.81 -9.11
CA GLY A 888 4.21 -24.10 -9.74
C GLY A 888 3.27 -24.03 -10.94
N ASP A 889 3.12 -25.18 -11.60
CA ASP A 889 2.30 -25.34 -12.81
C ASP A 889 0.85 -24.87 -12.59
N GLY A 890 0.33 -24.07 -13.52
CA GLY A 890 -1.02 -23.50 -13.45
C GLY A 890 -1.10 -22.09 -12.86
N ASN A 891 0.00 -21.60 -12.26
CA ASN A 891 0.11 -20.26 -11.68
C ASN A 891 0.99 -19.32 -12.52
N GLY A 892 1.14 -19.58 -13.82
CA GLY A 892 1.92 -18.75 -14.73
C GLY A 892 1.24 -17.43 -15.09
N PRO A 893 1.96 -16.48 -15.72
CA PRO A 893 1.38 -15.24 -16.17
C PRO A 893 0.28 -15.47 -17.22
N LEU A 894 -0.69 -14.54 -17.28
CA LEU A 894 -1.80 -14.60 -18.21
C LEU A 894 -1.29 -14.43 -19.66
N ASN A 895 -1.31 -15.53 -20.41
CA ASN A 895 -0.83 -15.57 -21.79
C ASN A 895 -1.84 -16.28 -22.68
N ARG A 896 -2.89 -15.56 -23.11
CA ARG A 896 -3.95 -16.07 -23.98
C ARG A 896 -4.80 -14.94 -24.57
N THR A 897 -5.59 -15.27 -25.60
CA THR A 897 -6.72 -14.45 -26.00
C THR A 897 -7.89 -14.66 -25.04
N VAL A 898 -8.28 -13.60 -24.33
CA VAL A 898 -9.43 -13.58 -23.43
C VAL A 898 -10.69 -13.24 -24.24
N PRO A 899 -11.73 -14.09 -24.24
CA PRO A 899 -13.02 -13.80 -24.86
C PRO A 899 -13.73 -12.57 -24.27
N ALA A 900 -14.59 -11.94 -25.09
CA ALA A 900 -15.38 -10.76 -24.67
C ALA A 900 -16.47 -11.08 -23.63
N ASP A 901 -16.83 -12.35 -23.44
CA ASP A 901 -17.79 -12.80 -22.42
C ASP A 901 -17.13 -13.21 -21.10
N GLU A 902 -15.81 -13.37 -21.07
CA GLU A 902 -15.00 -13.58 -19.85
C GLU A 902 -14.49 -12.27 -19.23
N SER A 903 -14.62 -11.17 -19.97
CA SER A 903 -14.17 -9.84 -19.56
C SER A 903 -15.27 -8.81 -19.83
N ALA A 904 -15.12 -7.59 -19.32
CA ALA A 904 -16.02 -6.50 -19.68
C ALA A 904 -15.56 -5.75 -20.95
N ALA A 905 -14.62 -6.30 -21.72
CA ALA A 905 -14.12 -5.69 -22.95
C ALA A 905 -15.08 -5.91 -24.14
N PRO A 906 -15.19 -4.96 -25.08
CA PRO A 906 -16.13 -5.06 -26.21
C PRO A 906 -15.73 -6.10 -27.27
N VAL A 907 -14.49 -6.58 -27.22
CA VAL A 907 -13.89 -7.52 -28.19
C VAL A 907 -12.94 -8.47 -27.46
N PRO A 908 -12.63 -9.66 -28.01
CA PRO A 908 -11.57 -10.50 -27.48
C PRO A 908 -10.23 -9.76 -27.51
N VAL A 909 -9.44 -9.89 -26.44
CA VAL A 909 -8.13 -9.22 -26.29
C VAL A 909 -7.06 -10.27 -26.02
N THR A 910 -5.95 -10.20 -26.75
CA THR A 910 -4.77 -11.02 -26.45
C THR A 910 -3.96 -10.37 -25.33
N VAL A 911 -3.77 -11.12 -24.25
CA VAL A 911 -2.95 -10.74 -23.12
C VAL A 911 -1.69 -11.59 -23.14
N ASN A 912 -0.52 -10.94 -23.06
CA ASN A 912 0.81 -11.54 -23.02
C ASN A 912 1.59 -10.93 -21.85
N SER A 913 1.14 -11.20 -20.62
CA SER A 913 1.77 -10.65 -19.43
C SER A 913 3.13 -11.32 -19.16
N PHE A 914 4.06 -10.56 -18.58
CA PHE A 914 5.32 -11.11 -18.09
C PHE A 914 5.15 -11.77 -16.71
N PRO A 915 6.08 -12.64 -16.29
CA PRO A 915 6.12 -13.16 -14.92
C PRO A 915 6.05 -12.03 -13.88
N ALA A 916 5.22 -12.25 -12.86
CA ALA A 916 4.98 -11.33 -11.76
C ALA A 916 4.86 -12.11 -10.44
N PRO A 917 5.98 -12.47 -9.80
CA PRO A 917 6.01 -13.39 -8.66
C PRO A 917 5.30 -12.87 -7.41
N LEU A 918 5.09 -11.56 -7.31
CA LEU A 918 4.42 -10.91 -6.17
C LEU A 918 2.94 -10.56 -6.43
N ALA A 919 2.39 -10.94 -7.58
CA ALA A 919 1.00 -10.67 -7.94
C ALA A 919 0.07 -11.85 -7.59
N GLY A 920 -1.09 -11.54 -7.01
CA GLY A 920 -2.16 -12.53 -6.73
C GLY A 920 -2.30 -12.91 -5.25
N SER A 921 -3.00 -14.01 -4.98
CA SER A 921 -3.29 -14.48 -3.62
C SER A 921 -2.12 -15.19 -2.93
N LEU A 922 -1.40 -16.06 -3.65
CA LEU A 922 -0.34 -16.90 -3.10
C LEU A 922 0.86 -16.09 -2.54
N PRO A 923 1.29 -14.97 -3.14
CA PRO A 923 2.33 -14.13 -2.55
C PRO A 923 2.03 -13.64 -1.14
N LEU A 924 0.75 -13.47 -0.78
CA LEU A 924 0.36 -13.07 0.58
C LEU A 924 0.64 -14.15 1.63
N THR A 925 0.81 -15.41 1.21
CA THR A 925 1.25 -16.49 2.12
C THR A 925 2.68 -16.28 2.63
N GLN A 926 3.46 -15.36 2.03
CA GLN A 926 4.77 -14.96 2.59
C GLN A 926 4.63 -14.33 3.99
N ALA A 927 3.44 -13.80 4.33
CA ALA A 927 3.16 -13.36 5.69
C ALA A 927 3.24 -14.49 6.73
N PHE A 928 3.25 -15.74 6.28
CA PHE A 928 3.30 -16.89 7.17
C PHE A 928 4.73 -17.18 7.64
N GLY A 929 5.76 -16.70 6.94
CA GLY A 929 7.17 -16.80 7.34
C GLY A 929 7.68 -18.21 7.72
N THR A 930 8.94 -18.29 8.15
CA THR A 930 9.49 -19.48 8.84
C THR A 930 9.63 -19.14 10.32
N GLY A 931 8.60 -19.47 11.11
CA GLY A 931 8.55 -19.03 12.52
C GLY A 931 7.20 -19.23 13.21
N ILE A 932 6.10 -19.41 12.46
CA ILE A 932 4.84 -19.91 13.01
C ILE A 932 5.06 -21.36 13.46
N THR A 933 5.46 -21.53 14.71
CA THR A 933 5.84 -22.84 15.28
C THR A 933 5.05 -23.23 16.51
N ASP A 934 4.03 -22.47 16.91
CA ASP A 934 3.18 -22.85 18.03
C ASP A 934 1.73 -22.50 17.73
N GLY A 935 0.86 -23.52 17.72
CA GLY A 935 -0.51 -23.46 17.22
C GLY A 935 -1.48 -22.65 18.09
N GLN A 936 -1.22 -21.36 18.27
CA GLN A 936 -2.10 -20.41 18.94
C GLN A 936 -2.37 -19.12 18.15
N ASN A 937 -1.63 -18.79 17.08
CA ASN A 937 -1.96 -17.71 16.14
C ASN A 937 -1.30 -18.01 14.79
N SER A 938 -1.84 -18.98 14.05
CA SER A 938 -1.34 -19.35 12.73
C SER A 938 -2.31 -18.85 11.67
N PRO A 939 -1.88 -18.05 10.69
CA PRO A 939 -2.65 -17.88 9.48
C PRO A 939 -3.07 -19.21 8.87
N LEU A 940 -4.36 -19.31 8.56
CA LEU A 940 -5.00 -20.44 7.91
C LEU A 940 -5.08 -20.16 6.40
N PHE A 941 -4.86 -21.18 5.59
CA PHE A 941 -4.95 -21.07 4.14
C PHE A 941 -5.89 -22.13 3.58
N SER A 942 -6.91 -21.68 2.89
CA SER A 942 -7.94 -22.54 2.30
C SER A 942 -8.00 -22.34 0.79
N THR A 943 -7.90 -23.45 0.05
CA THR A 943 -8.06 -23.49 -1.40
C THR A 943 -9.31 -24.28 -1.75
N TYR A 944 -10.23 -23.67 -2.49
CA TYR A 944 -11.45 -24.31 -2.97
C TYR A 944 -11.33 -24.66 -4.45
N SER A 945 -11.45 -25.95 -4.77
CA SER A 945 -11.41 -26.47 -6.15
C SER A 945 -12.71 -26.25 -6.94
N SER A 946 -13.68 -25.55 -6.36
CA SER A 946 -14.95 -25.19 -6.98
C SER A 946 -15.45 -23.87 -6.40
N GLY A 947 -16.34 -23.20 -7.13
CA GLY A 947 -16.80 -21.86 -6.79
C GLY A 947 -16.33 -20.83 -7.79
N SER A 948 -16.46 -19.58 -7.42
CA SER A 948 -16.03 -18.42 -8.19
C SER A 948 -15.60 -17.30 -7.26
N HIS A 949 -14.97 -16.27 -7.84
CA HIS A 949 -14.68 -15.02 -7.13
C HIS A 949 -15.92 -14.46 -6.39
N SER A 950 -17.10 -14.62 -6.97
CA SER A 950 -18.36 -14.14 -6.43
C SER A 950 -19.04 -15.07 -5.43
N THR A 951 -18.43 -16.20 -5.04
CA THR A 951 -19.05 -17.14 -4.08
C THR A 951 -19.44 -16.47 -2.75
N PRO A 952 -18.60 -15.62 -2.11
CA PRO A 952 -18.99 -14.90 -0.89
C PRO A 952 -20.26 -14.05 -1.04
N VAL A 953 -20.47 -13.46 -2.22
CA VAL A 953 -21.58 -12.55 -2.49
C VAL A 953 -22.82 -13.29 -3.01
N SER A 954 -22.64 -14.32 -3.84
CA SER A 954 -23.72 -15.06 -4.50
C SER A 954 -24.25 -16.23 -3.68
N ALA A 955 -23.53 -16.66 -2.63
CA ALA A 955 -23.78 -17.89 -1.88
C ALA A 955 -23.92 -19.13 -2.79
N SER A 956 -23.09 -19.17 -3.84
CA SER A 956 -23.08 -20.21 -4.86
C SER A 956 -21.65 -20.62 -5.25
N PRO A 957 -21.35 -21.93 -5.34
CA PRO A 957 -22.20 -23.04 -4.90
C PRO A 957 -22.36 -23.04 -3.38
N ALA A 958 -23.52 -23.47 -2.91
CA ALA A 958 -23.88 -23.35 -1.48
C ALA A 958 -22.90 -24.09 -0.56
N SER A 959 -22.34 -25.23 -0.99
CA SER A 959 -21.38 -26.01 -0.20
C SER A 959 -20.10 -25.23 0.08
N VAL A 960 -19.53 -24.57 -0.93
CA VAL A 960 -18.29 -23.78 -0.78
C VAL A 960 -18.56 -22.53 0.04
N PHE A 961 -19.67 -21.85 -0.20
CA PHE A 961 -20.06 -20.69 0.61
C PHE A 961 -20.21 -21.06 2.10
N VAL A 962 -20.91 -22.15 2.41
CA VAL A 962 -21.07 -22.61 3.80
C VAL A 962 -19.71 -22.97 4.40
N GLN A 963 -18.83 -23.61 3.63
CA GLN A 963 -17.47 -23.91 4.09
C GLN A 963 -16.68 -22.64 4.41
N MET A 964 -16.69 -21.63 3.54
CA MET A 964 -16.04 -20.33 3.80
C MET A 964 -16.56 -19.69 5.10
N VAL A 965 -17.88 -19.68 5.32
CA VAL A 965 -18.47 -19.12 6.55
C VAL A 965 -18.03 -19.90 7.80
N LEU A 966 -18.00 -21.23 7.73
CA LEU A 966 -17.58 -22.07 8.86
C LEU A 966 -16.10 -21.90 9.20
N GLU A 967 -15.24 -21.80 8.19
CA GLU A 967 -13.82 -21.54 8.39
C GLU A 967 -13.60 -20.13 8.98
N THR A 968 -14.39 -19.13 8.55
CA THR A 968 -14.40 -17.80 9.18
C THR A 968 -14.82 -17.85 10.65
N ASP A 969 -15.94 -18.52 10.97
CA ASP A 969 -16.42 -18.68 12.37
C ASP A 969 -15.37 -19.36 13.25
N ALA A 970 -14.76 -20.45 12.76
CA ALA A 970 -13.69 -21.15 13.46
C ALA A 970 -12.43 -20.27 13.66
N THR A 971 -12.15 -19.37 12.72
CA THR A 971 -11.03 -18.42 12.83
C THR A 971 -11.31 -17.34 13.89
N PHE A 972 -12.54 -16.83 13.94
CA PHE A 972 -12.94 -15.80 14.90
C PHE A 972 -13.18 -16.37 16.31
N ASN A 973 -13.46 -17.67 16.42
CA ASN A 973 -13.72 -18.35 17.69
C ASN A 973 -13.02 -19.72 17.75
N PRO A 974 -11.70 -19.75 18.00
CA PRO A 974 -10.90 -20.99 17.95
C PRO A 974 -11.17 -21.98 19.10
N GLN A 975 -12.02 -21.62 20.08
CA GLN A 975 -12.36 -22.50 21.20
C GLN A 975 -13.54 -23.46 20.92
N ASN A 976 -14.20 -23.33 19.77
CA ASN A 976 -15.36 -24.13 19.38
C ASN A 976 -15.04 -25.19 18.33
#